data_AF-A0A9E2Y7D4-F1
#
_entry.id   AF-A0A9E2Y7D4-F1
#
_cell.length_a   1.000
_cell.length_b   1.000
_cell.length_c   1.000
_cell.angle_alpha   90.00
_cell.angle_beta   90.00
_cell.angle_gamma   90.00
#
_symmetry.space_group_name_H-M   'P 1'
#
loop_
_entity.id
_entity.type
_entity.pdbx_description
1 polymer ?
#
loop_
_entity_poly.entity_id
_entity_poly.type
_entity_poly.pdbx_seq_one_letter_code
_entity_poly.pdbx_strand_id
1 'polypeptide(L)'
;MRWFLLAIVLAATLATAPARADWFDGAWPYRRALTVSWDAEHRGDDDEIAVADFYTGGHTLPRGDDIRVATSDGHPVAVRILKIGPGDTARIIFKLKKTEKTYAVYWGNPTPHPLQGELAAEVPIRFGVLFEARGLTSSANVNANFQRAWDNGKPDFGGNMIDKPFIGFNPCTNSDRTVDRLSGSLFAPADGDYEFAGACDDAGLLCIDGQPILLIPGCPSDTRFNKTINLTRGRHAFLMYHANYSAQMIVSLGWKPPDAAKVQIIGPETFGICPRAEVGPLEQIKQSLVPDFTVENVAETFEHQPGARPPEMGNYSQLFRFKAIVPNGNSAIRIRWDFGDGQSAIGSNQDHVFMTPGVCAVKLTYRLGETTQTQTNRVLVERDLTHPDHPQANDPPVQSAIVAKYDVDTMPANWLGWAIVLHARAKDESSMKAVALRLASEAKHGDVNEAFASLQEASENARADDAIAIWKAVPPSSDLQPRAIKTLTEKLLWEQADFSGAEEALMPFQQHHDAGLDRRLAVSLLLQGKIDEAKKIFATLHTQETAARAAAISGAMARGVEYYLTEKDAEAGDNAWEQWQTRFPESFLQGYSALLRVKLMVLADHPIAAAKVAEAFAKAVPSSSYAPQLLDQASKLLATSDPSKSEAIHTELKQRYPEDPLSN
;
A
#
# COMPACT_ATOMS: atom_id res chain seq x y z
N MET A 1 45.07 29.42 12.27
CA MET A 1 43.71 29.20 12.81
C MET A 1 43.53 27.71 13.05
N ARG A 2 43.67 27.28 14.32
CA ARG A 2 43.55 25.89 14.78
C ARG A 2 42.09 25.64 15.13
N TRP A 3 41.47 24.62 14.54
CA TRP A 3 40.16 24.13 14.96
C TRP A 3 40.37 22.99 15.96
N PHE A 4 39.83 23.17 17.18
CA PHE A 4 39.77 22.15 18.22
C PHE A 4 38.65 21.17 17.88
N LEU A 5 38.98 19.89 17.69
CA LEU A 5 38.03 18.78 17.72
C LEU A 5 37.78 18.42 19.19
N LEU A 6 36.56 18.68 19.67
CA LEU A 6 36.10 18.22 20.97
C LEU A 6 35.64 16.75 20.81
N ALA A 7 36.48 15.80 21.23
CA ALA A 7 36.09 14.41 21.36
C ALA A 7 35.21 14.26 22.61
N ILE A 8 33.91 14.03 22.42
CA ILE A 8 33.02 13.59 23.49
C ILE A 8 33.32 12.11 23.73
N VAL A 9 34.10 11.82 24.77
CA VAL A 9 34.28 10.48 25.31
C VAL A 9 32.97 10.14 26.04
N LEU A 10 32.12 9.33 25.41
CA LEU A 10 30.97 8.73 26.07
C LEU A 10 31.51 7.68 27.05
N ALA A 11 31.67 8.06 28.32
CA ALA A 11 31.94 7.11 29.38
C ALA A 11 30.72 6.19 29.50
N ALA A 12 30.84 4.96 29.00
CA ALA A 12 29.88 3.90 29.27
C ALA A 12 29.93 3.60 30.77
N THR A 13 29.07 4.24 31.55
CA THR A 13 28.72 3.73 32.87
C THR A 13 28.12 2.37 32.65
N LEU A 14 28.83 1.32 33.05
CA LEU A 14 28.28 -0.02 33.25
C LEU A 14 27.14 0.12 34.27
N ALA A 15 25.93 0.41 33.79
CA ALA A 15 24.73 0.20 34.56
C ALA A 15 24.72 -1.30 34.85
N THR A 16 24.90 -1.66 36.12
CA THR A 16 24.60 -3.00 36.60
C THR A 16 23.18 -3.30 36.16
N ALA A 17 23.00 -4.31 35.30
CA ALA A 17 21.67 -4.78 34.95
C ALA A 17 20.91 -5.01 36.28
N PRO A 18 19.68 -4.48 36.41
CA PRO A 18 18.90 -4.68 37.63
C PRO A 18 18.84 -6.18 37.94
N ALA A 19 18.89 -6.53 39.22
CA ALA A 19 18.75 -7.92 39.66
C ALA A 19 17.52 -8.53 38.98
N ARG A 20 17.71 -9.65 38.28
CA ARG A 20 16.66 -10.26 37.46
C ARG A 20 15.53 -10.68 38.38
N ALA A 21 14.32 -10.18 38.15
CA ALA A 21 13.15 -10.54 38.95
C ALA A 21 13.00 -12.06 39.05
N ASP A 22 12.61 -12.55 40.23
CA ASP A 22 12.31 -13.97 40.40
C ASP A 22 11.12 -14.38 39.53
N TRP A 23 11.06 -15.64 39.14
CA TRP A 23 9.95 -16.14 38.33
C TRP A 23 8.74 -16.33 39.23
N PHE A 24 7.69 -15.51 39.09
CA PHE A 24 6.58 -15.48 40.06
C PHE A 24 5.83 -16.83 40.13
N ASP A 25 5.56 -17.45 38.98
CA ASP A 25 4.86 -18.74 38.87
C ASP A 25 5.31 -19.51 37.62
N GLY A 26 5.70 -20.78 37.80
CA GLY A 26 6.17 -21.65 36.73
C GLY A 26 5.10 -22.08 35.72
N ALA A 27 3.80 -21.89 36.04
CA ALA A 27 2.70 -22.14 35.10
C ALA A 27 2.60 -21.08 33.99
N TRP A 28 3.32 -19.96 34.13
CA TRP A 28 3.46 -18.93 33.11
C TRP A 28 4.84 -19.03 32.45
N PRO A 29 4.96 -19.72 31.30
CA PRO A 29 6.25 -20.07 30.72
C PRO A 29 6.96 -18.91 30.02
N TYR A 30 6.28 -17.82 29.68
CA TYR A 30 6.88 -16.67 28.99
C TYR A 30 6.85 -15.41 29.84
N ARG A 31 7.89 -14.59 29.73
CA ARG A 31 7.91 -13.25 30.33
C ARG A 31 8.75 -12.24 29.56
N ARG A 32 8.53 -10.96 29.86
CA ARG A 32 9.42 -9.84 29.52
C ARG A 32 9.61 -8.97 30.75
N ALA A 33 10.83 -8.47 30.94
CA ALA A 33 11.10 -7.44 31.94
C ALA A 33 10.46 -6.11 31.51
N LEU A 34 9.97 -5.34 32.48
CA LEU A 34 9.40 -4.01 32.31
C LEU A 34 10.15 -3.04 33.21
N THR A 35 10.63 -1.93 32.67
CA THR A 35 11.24 -0.86 33.46
C THR A 35 10.44 0.43 33.29
N VAL A 36 10.11 1.08 34.41
CA VAL A 36 9.27 2.30 34.41
C VAL A 36 10.04 3.43 35.08
N SER A 37 10.20 4.54 34.34
CA SER A 37 10.71 5.79 34.90
C SER A 37 9.52 6.67 35.33
N TRP A 38 9.39 6.92 36.63
CA TRP A 38 8.32 7.76 37.16
C TRP A 38 8.73 8.44 38.49
N ASP A 39 8.13 9.60 38.76
CA ASP A 39 8.39 10.39 39.98
C ASP A 39 7.60 9.85 41.17
N ALA A 40 8.13 8.76 41.72
CA ALA A 40 7.62 8.08 42.90
C ALA A 40 7.55 8.94 44.18
N GLU A 41 8.38 9.99 44.27
CA GLU A 41 8.57 10.75 45.50
C GLU A 41 7.51 11.86 45.65
N HIS A 42 7.07 12.47 44.55
CA HIS A 42 6.12 13.58 44.56
C HIS A 42 4.68 13.21 44.18
N ARG A 43 4.44 12.00 43.67
CA ARG A 43 3.09 11.51 43.38
C ARG A 43 2.51 10.74 44.58
N GLY A 44 1.33 11.17 45.03
CA GLY A 44 0.85 10.97 46.41
C GLY A 44 0.19 9.63 46.74
N ASP A 45 -0.28 8.85 45.76
CA ASP A 45 -1.16 7.70 46.00
C ASP A 45 -0.67 6.42 45.30
N ASP A 46 -1.14 5.26 45.75
CA ASP A 46 -0.86 3.94 45.16
C ASP A 46 -1.58 3.70 43.80
N ASP A 47 -2.38 4.64 43.30
CA ASP A 47 -3.21 4.49 42.09
C ASP A 47 -2.52 4.91 40.78
N GLU A 48 -1.19 5.04 40.79
CA GLU A 48 -0.40 5.29 39.58
C GLU A 48 -0.43 4.08 38.65
N ILE A 49 -0.37 4.35 37.35
CA ILE A 49 -0.41 3.34 36.30
C ILE A 49 0.71 3.55 35.29
N ALA A 50 1.13 2.48 34.63
CA ALA A 50 1.97 2.54 33.44
C ALA A 50 1.37 1.73 32.30
N VAL A 51 1.71 2.09 31.07
CA VAL A 51 1.33 1.36 29.86
C VAL A 51 2.51 0.59 29.29
N ALA A 52 2.29 -0.63 28.82
CA ALA A 52 3.29 -1.45 28.13
C ALA A 52 2.74 -2.03 26.83
N ASP A 53 3.55 -1.99 25.78
CA ASP A 53 3.30 -2.58 24.46
C ASP A 53 4.36 -3.64 24.16
N PHE A 54 3.95 -4.86 23.81
CA PHE A 54 4.88 -5.96 23.59
C PHE A 54 4.33 -7.03 22.65
N TYR A 55 5.24 -7.80 22.04
CA TYR A 55 4.88 -9.01 21.30
C TYR A 55 4.81 -10.24 22.23
N THR A 56 3.75 -11.00 22.06
CA THR A 56 3.42 -12.21 22.84
C THR A 56 3.95 -13.50 22.21
N GLY A 57 4.51 -13.47 21.00
CA GLY A 57 4.96 -14.68 20.30
C GLY A 57 3.82 -15.60 19.85
N GLY A 58 2.56 -15.13 19.88
CA GLY A 58 1.39 -15.96 19.59
C GLY A 58 1.06 -16.95 20.71
N HIS A 59 1.58 -16.72 21.91
CA HIS A 59 1.42 -17.62 23.05
C HIS A 59 0.34 -17.19 24.06
N THR A 60 -0.30 -16.03 23.87
CA THR A 60 -1.37 -15.54 24.76
C THR A 60 -2.74 -16.12 24.39
N LEU A 61 -3.65 -16.18 25.35
CA LEU A 61 -5.06 -16.49 25.08
C LEU A 61 -5.72 -15.37 24.26
N PRO A 62 -6.80 -15.65 23.48
CA PRO A 62 -7.42 -14.66 22.60
C PRO A 62 -7.87 -13.35 23.26
N ARG A 63 -8.13 -13.37 24.58
CA ARG A 63 -8.54 -12.19 25.37
C ARG A 63 -7.44 -11.67 26.30
N GLY A 64 -6.29 -12.33 26.34
CA GLY A 64 -5.20 -11.99 27.26
C GLY A 64 -5.50 -12.33 28.73
N ASP A 65 -6.47 -13.22 28.99
CA ASP A 65 -6.86 -13.62 30.36
C ASP A 65 -5.72 -14.28 31.14
N ASP A 66 -4.70 -14.75 30.42
CA ASP A 66 -3.45 -15.30 30.94
C ASP A 66 -2.38 -14.24 31.22
N ILE A 67 -2.58 -12.96 30.96
CA ILE A 67 -1.53 -11.96 31.20
C ILE A 67 -1.49 -11.57 32.68
N ARG A 68 -0.29 -11.58 33.28
CA ARG A 68 -0.03 -11.13 34.66
C ARG A 68 1.15 -10.18 34.68
N VAL A 69 1.15 -9.22 35.60
CA VAL A 69 2.31 -8.36 35.89
C VAL A 69 2.68 -8.56 37.35
N ALA A 70 3.97 -8.72 37.63
CA ALA A 70 4.49 -8.84 38.99
C ALA A 70 5.68 -7.90 39.21
N THR A 71 5.87 -7.50 40.46
CA THR A 71 7.04 -6.76 40.96
C THR A 71 8.31 -7.62 40.89
N SER A 72 9.47 -7.00 41.14
CA SER A 72 10.77 -7.68 41.08
C SER A 72 10.92 -8.88 42.02
N ASP A 73 10.19 -8.86 43.14
CA ASP A 73 10.12 -9.93 44.15
C ASP A 73 8.96 -10.91 43.92
N GLY A 74 8.28 -10.84 42.78
CA GLY A 74 7.27 -11.83 42.35
C GLY A 74 5.85 -11.58 42.86
N HIS A 75 5.53 -10.42 43.44
CA HIS A 75 4.17 -10.09 43.86
C HIS A 75 3.33 -9.54 42.69
N PRO A 76 2.18 -10.14 42.35
CA PRO A 76 1.32 -9.64 41.27
C PRO A 76 0.73 -8.25 41.56
N VAL A 77 0.50 -7.48 40.50
CA VAL A 77 -0.23 -6.20 40.52
C VAL A 77 -1.44 -6.24 39.60
N ALA A 78 -2.42 -5.36 39.85
CA ALA A 78 -3.61 -5.25 39.01
C ALA A 78 -3.22 -4.85 37.58
N VAL A 79 -3.84 -5.51 36.60
CA VAL A 79 -3.61 -5.31 35.17
C VAL A 79 -4.95 -5.12 34.46
N ARG A 80 -4.99 -4.23 33.47
CA ARG A 80 -6.10 -4.14 32.52
C ARG A 80 -5.55 -4.31 31.11
N ILE A 81 -6.15 -5.23 30.37
CA ILE A 81 -5.81 -5.49 28.98
C ILE A 81 -6.52 -4.44 28.12
N LEU A 82 -5.75 -3.65 27.37
CA LEU A 82 -6.30 -2.64 26.46
C LEU A 82 -6.46 -3.19 25.05
N LYS A 83 -5.54 -4.05 24.60
CA LYS A 83 -5.53 -4.57 23.23
C LYS A 83 -4.81 -5.92 23.18
N ILE A 84 -5.39 -6.88 22.44
CA ILE A 84 -4.75 -8.13 22.02
C ILE A 84 -4.92 -8.21 20.50
N GLY A 85 -3.81 -8.22 19.78
CA GLY A 85 -3.78 -8.11 18.33
C GLY A 85 -4.19 -6.72 17.82
N PRO A 86 -4.25 -6.51 16.49
CA PRO A 86 -3.94 -7.50 15.46
C PRO A 86 -2.45 -7.90 15.46
N GLY A 87 -2.17 -9.06 14.86
CA GLY A 87 -0.90 -9.75 15.04
C GLY A 87 -0.72 -10.33 16.44
N ASP A 88 0.52 -10.47 16.89
CA ASP A 88 0.86 -10.99 18.22
C ASP A 88 1.12 -9.89 19.26
N THR A 89 0.57 -8.69 19.04
CA THR A 89 0.74 -7.53 19.92
C THR A 89 -0.18 -7.61 21.15
N ALA A 90 0.29 -7.10 22.27
CA ALA A 90 -0.53 -6.87 23.46
C ALA A 90 -0.22 -5.48 24.03
N ARG A 91 -1.27 -4.77 24.44
CA ARG A 91 -1.18 -3.53 25.22
C ARG A 91 -1.88 -3.72 26.55
N ILE A 92 -1.17 -3.38 27.62
CA ILE A 92 -1.71 -3.42 28.98
C ILE A 92 -1.47 -2.11 29.69
N ILE A 93 -2.34 -1.82 30.66
CA ILE A 93 -2.01 -0.93 31.78
C ILE A 93 -1.88 -1.74 33.05
N PHE A 94 -0.97 -1.34 33.93
CA PHE A 94 -0.75 -2.01 35.21
C PHE A 94 -0.50 -1.01 36.32
N LYS A 95 -0.88 -1.39 37.53
CA LYS A 95 -0.75 -0.56 38.73
C LYS A 95 0.71 -0.50 39.18
N LEU A 96 1.21 0.71 39.43
CA LEU A 96 2.54 0.95 39.97
C LEU A 96 2.54 0.86 41.51
N LYS A 97 3.72 0.63 42.07
CA LYS A 97 3.97 0.57 43.52
C LYS A 97 5.07 1.56 43.83
N LYS A 98 4.88 2.39 44.85
CA LYS A 98 5.67 3.61 45.11
C LYS A 98 7.19 3.45 44.99
N THR A 99 7.77 2.36 45.45
CA THR A 99 9.24 2.16 45.42
C THR A 99 9.72 1.25 44.29
N GLU A 100 8.81 0.70 43.49
CA GLU A 100 9.13 -0.26 42.45
C GLU A 100 9.26 0.45 41.10
N LYS A 101 10.33 0.11 40.38
CA LYS A 101 10.62 0.61 39.03
C LYS A 101 10.75 -0.52 38.03
N THR A 102 10.80 -1.75 38.52
CA THR A 102 11.06 -2.95 37.73
C THR A 102 9.95 -3.97 37.95
N TYR A 103 9.38 -4.42 36.85
CA TYR A 103 8.32 -5.41 36.83
C TYR A 103 8.68 -6.49 35.82
N ALA A 104 7.90 -7.55 35.79
CA ALA A 104 7.85 -8.47 34.66
C ALA A 104 6.41 -8.76 34.28
N VAL A 105 6.15 -8.81 32.97
CA VAL A 105 4.88 -9.28 32.42
C VAL A 105 5.03 -10.73 32.01
N TYR A 106 4.04 -11.54 32.32
CA TYR A 106 4.02 -12.99 32.14
C TYR A 106 2.76 -13.43 31.38
N TRP A 107 2.89 -14.45 30.53
CA TRP A 107 1.78 -15.04 29.78
C TRP A 107 2.07 -16.50 29.38
N GLY A 108 1.12 -17.14 28.69
CA GLY A 108 1.23 -18.50 28.16
C GLY A 108 0.68 -19.60 29.07
N ASN A 109 -0.05 -19.24 30.13
CA ASN A 109 -0.77 -20.24 30.93
C ASN A 109 -2.09 -20.60 30.23
N PRO A 110 -2.30 -21.86 29.80
CA PRO A 110 -3.52 -22.26 29.09
C PRO A 110 -4.77 -22.30 29.99
N THR A 111 -4.59 -22.38 31.31
CA THR A 111 -5.66 -22.47 32.31
C THR A 111 -5.39 -21.52 33.47
N PRO A 112 -5.34 -20.20 33.22
CA PRO A 112 -5.01 -19.23 34.25
C PRO A 112 -6.15 -19.16 35.27
N HIS A 113 -5.80 -19.16 36.56
CA HIS A 113 -6.80 -18.90 37.60
C HIS A 113 -7.31 -17.45 37.49
N PRO A 114 -8.62 -17.20 37.66
CA PRO A 114 -9.16 -15.85 37.68
C PRO A 114 -8.50 -14.99 38.76
N LEU A 115 -8.26 -13.71 38.44
CA LEU A 115 -7.82 -12.75 39.44
C LEU A 115 -8.88 -12.61 40.54
N GLN A 116 -8.45 -12.35 41.77
CA GLN A 116 -9.31 -12.17 42.94
C GLN A 116 -8.95 -10.91 43.71
N GLY A 117 -9.90 -10.38 44.49
CA GLY A 117 -9.68 -9.22 45.36
C GLY A 117 -9.20 -7.99 44.58
N GLU A 118 -8.18 -7.31 45.12
CA GLU A 118 -7.60 -6.08 44.52
C GLU A 118 -7.02 -6.30 43.12
N LEU A 119 -6.58 -7.51 42.79
CA LEU A 119 -6.04 -7.83 41.46
C LEU A 119 -7.14 -7.90 40.39
N ALA A 120 -8.38 -8.20 40.80
CA ALA A 120 -9.54 -8.24 39.91
C ALA A 120 -10.25 -6.88 39.80
N ALA A 121 -9.86 -5.91 40.61
CA ALA A 121 -10.46 -4.58 40.59
C ALA A 121 -10.13 -3.85 39.29
N GLU A 122 -11.08 -3.05 38.80
CA GLU A 122 -10.84 -2.21 37.63
C GLU A 122 -9.73 -1.20 37.91
N VAL A 123 -8.76 -1.11 36.99
CA VAL A 123 -7.66 -0.14 37.08
C VAL A 123 -8.18 1.24 36.66
N PRO A 124 -8.27 2.23 37.58
CA PRO A 124 -8.82 3.55 37.25
C PRO A 124 -7.85 4.36 36.39
N ILE A 125 -8.37 5.09 35.40
CA ILE A 125 -7.58 5.95 34.52
C ILE A 125 -7.42 7.34 35.17
N ARG A 126 -6.48 7.45 36.11
CA ARG A 126 -6.19 8.72 36.80
C ARG A 126 -5.20 9.62 36.06
N PHE A 127 -4.30 9.03 35.28
CA PHE A 127 -3.24 9.73 34.55
C PHE A 127 -3.30 9.39 33.07
N GLY A 128 -3.29 10.43 32.23
CA GLY A 128 -3.54 10.35 30.80
C GLY A 128 -5.02 10.20 30.45
N VAL A 129 -5.29 10.04 29.15
CA VAL A 129 -6.62 9.78 28.61
C VAL A 129 -6.59 8.42 27.92
N LEU A 130 -7.47 7.52 28.34
CA LEU A 130 -7.68 6.25 27.66
C LEU A 130 -8.61 6.48 26.47
N PHE A 131 -8.10 6.29 25.27
CA PHE A 131 -8.86 6.24 24.02
C PHE A 131 -9.17 4.79 23.69
N GLU A 132 -10.44 4.44 23.50
CA GLU A 132 -10.87 3.11 23.06
C GLU A 132 -11.73 3.25 21.80
N ALA A 133 -11.57 2.33 20.86
CA ALA A 133 -12.30 2.33 19.59
C ALA A 133 -13.07 1.03 19.38
N ARG A 134 -14.23 1.15 18.74
CA ARG A 134 -15.06 0.03 18.29
C ARG A 134 -15.54 0.26 16.86
N GLY A 135 -15.75 -0.81 16.10
CA GLY A 135 -16.33 -0.73 14.77
C GLY A 135 -17.79 -0.26 14.82
N LEU A 136 -18.11 0.82 14.11
CA LEU A 136 -19.46 1.37 14.12
C LEU A 136 -20.41 0.53 13.24
N THR A 137 -21.40 -0.10 13.88
CA THR A 137 -22.36 -0.98 13.20
C THR A 137 -23.45 -0.22 12.44
N SER A 138 -23.90 0.93 12.96
CA SER A 138 -24.90 1.80 12.32
C SER A 138 -24.69 3.25 12.73
N SER A 139 -24.81 4.18 11.78
CA SER A 139 -24.82 5.64 12.04
C SER A 139 -26.21 6.16 12.41
N ALA A 140 -27.25 5.33 12.34
CA ALA A 140 -28.61 5.76 12.63
C ALA A 140 -28.80 6.11 14.12
N ASN A 141 -29.27 7.33 14.40
CA ASN A 141 -29.61 7.82 15.73
C ASN A 141 -28.45 7.85 16.74
N VAL A 142 -27.20 7.90 16.29
CA VAL A 142 -26.04 8.01 17.20
C VAL A 142 -26.16 9.24 18.10
N ASN A 143 -26.52 10.40 17.54
CA ASN A 143 -26.76 11.65 18.28
C ASN A 143 -27.84 11.55 19.37
N ALA A 144 -28.75 10.57 19.29
CA ALA A 144 -29.76 10.36 20.31
C ALA A 144 -29.24 9.54 21.50
N ASN A 145 -28.26 8.65 21.28
CA ASN A 145 -27.70 7.79 22.33
C ASN A 145 -26.32 7.21 21.95
N PHE A 146 -25.26 7.95 22.29
CA PHE A 146 -23.88 7.50 22.08
C PHE A 146 -23.52 6.24 22.87
N GLN A 147 -24.03 6.09 24.09
CA GLN A 147 -23.75 4.91 24.90
C GLN A 147 -24.30 3.64 24.22
N ARG A 148 -25.50 3.70 23.65
CA ARG A 148 -26.06 2.59 22.87
C ARG A 148 -25.24 2.30 21.62
N ALA A 149 -24.72 3.33 20.94
CA ALA A 149 -23.85 3.13 19.79
C ALA A 149 -22.55 2.42 20.19
N TRP A 150 -21.94 2.84 21.31
CA TRP A 150 -20.77 2.21 21.90
C TRP A 150 -21.02 0.75 22.30
N ASP A 151 -22.10 0.48 23.02
CA ASP A 151 -22.47 -0.85 23.52
C ASP A 151 -22.74 -1.83 22.37
N ASN A 152 -23.27 -1.35 21.24
CA ASN A 152 -23.52 -2.15 20.03
C ASN A 152 -22.33 -2.18 19.05
N GLY A 153 -21.27 -1.42 19.31
CA GLY A 153 -20.07 -1.38 18.47
C GLY A 153 -19.30 -2.70 18.52
N LYS A 154 -18.61 -3.05 17.42
CA LYS A 154 -17.76 -4.24 17.37
C LYS A 154 -16.47 -4.02 18.17
N PRO A 155 -16.09 -4.88 19.13
CA PRO A 155 -14.94 -4.67 20.00
C PRO A 155 -13.59 -5.01 19.33
N ASP A 156 -13.37 -4.56 18.10
CA ASP A 156 -12.31 -5.08 17.22
C ASP A 156 -10.96 -4.35 17.38
N PHE A 157 -10.92 -3.16 17.98
CA PHE A 157 -9.74 -2.27 17.88
C PHE A 157 -8.98 -2.05 19.21
N GLY A 158 -9.64 -2.23 20.36
CA GLY A 158 -9.02 -2.06 21.68
C GLY A 158 -8.78 -0.60 22.08
N GLY A 159 -7.77 -0.36 22.92
CA GLY A 159 -7.46 0.95 23.50
C GLY A 159 -6.00 1.40 23.38
N ASN A 160 -5.80 2.71 23.56
CA ASN A 160 -4.51 3.40 23.59
C ASN A 160 -4.52 4.52 24.64
N MET A 161 -3.37 4.82 25.22
CA MET A 161 -3.21 5.99 26.08
C MET A 161 -2.77 7.18 25.23
N ILE A 162 -3.52 8.28 25.32
CA ILE A 162 -3.20 9.55 24.68
C ILE A 162 -3.03 10.64 25.74
N ASP A 163 -2.32 11.70 25.37
CA ASP A 163 -1.95 12.77 26.30
C ASP A 163 -3.02 13.89 26.37
N LYS A 164 -3.83 14.05 25.32
CA LYS A 164 -4.83 15.13 25.22
C LYS A 164 -5.98 14.78 24.26
N PRO A 165 -7.20 15.30 24.48
CA PRO A 165 -8.36 15.12 23.59
C PRO A 165 -8.31 16.10 22.38
N PHE A 166 -7.17 16.13 21.70
CA PHE A 166 -6.93 16.88 20.46
C PHE A 166 -6.17 15.97 19.50
N ILE A 167 -6.89 15.34 18.58
CA ILE A 167 -6.37 14.28 17.71
C ILE A 167 -7.06 14.30 16.34
N GLY A 168 -6.29 14.11 15.27
CA GLY A 168 -6.76 14.09 13.87
C GLY A 168 -6.70 12.71 13.22
N PHE A 169 -6.63 11.65 14.04
CA PHE A 169 -6.47 10.27 13.61
C PHE A 169 -6.94 9.34 14.72
N ASN A 170 -7.29 8.10 14.38
CA ASN A 170 -7.66 7.10 15.38
C ASN A 170 -6.41 6.31 15.82
N PRO A 171 -5.99 6.39 17.11
CA PRO A 171 -4.76 5.76 17.59
C PRO A 171 -4.91 4.24 17.82
N CYS A 172 -6.06 3.67 17.50
CA CYS A 172 -6.35 2.24 17.66
C CYS A 172 -6.49 1.50 16.32
N THR A 173 -6.82 2.20 15.23
CA THR A 173 -7.18 1.58 13.94
C THR A 173 -7.09 2.56 12.76
N ASN A 174 -6.88 2.02 11.56
CA ASN A 174 -7.02 2.74 10.28
C ASN A 174 -8.45 2.73 9.73
N SER A 175 -9.40 2.06 10.41
CA SER A 175 -10.80 2.05 10.03
C SER A 175 -11.40 3.45 10.15
N ASP A 176 -12.06 3.90 9.10
CA ASP A 176 -12.74 5.20 9.02
C ASP A 176 -14.16 5.17 9.59
N ARG A 177 -14.60 4.02 10.10
CA ARG A 177 -15.95 3.81 10.63
C ARG A 177 -15.94 3.30 12.06
N THR A 178 -15.93 4.23 13.01
CA THR A 178 -15.69 3.94 14.44
C THR A 178 -16.70 4.61 15.36
N VAL A 179 -16.86 4.03 16.55
CA VAL A 179 -17.38 4.71 17.74
C VAL A 179 -16.30 4.64 18.80
N ASP A 180 -15.92 5.79 19.32
CA ASP A 180 -14.75 5.95 20.18
C ASP A 180 -15.17 6.48 21.55
N ARG A 181 -14.38 6.10 22.56
CA ARG A 181 -14.53 6.52 23.94
C ARG A 181 -13.22 7.07 24.46
N LEU A 182 -13.20 8.34 24.83
CA LEU A 182 -12.09 8.98 25.50
C LEU A 182 -12.45 9.14 26.97
N SER A 183 -11.71 8.49 27.87
CA SER A 183 -12.01 8.49 29.30
C SER A 183 -10.77 8.82 30.13
N GLY A 184 -10.96 9.55 31.23
CA GLY A 184 -9.86 9.93 32.11
C GLY A 184 -10.32 10.75 33.31
N SER A 185 -9.37 11.40 33.96
CA SER A 185 -9.62 12.25 35.11
C SER A 185 -9.08 13.65 34.86
N LEU A 186 -9.97 14.61 34.61
CA LEU A 186 -9.66 16.00 34.31
C LEU A 186 -9.45 16.78 35.62
N PHE A 187 -8.31 17.45 35.77
CA PHE A 187 -8.01 18.28 36.93
C PHE A 187 -8.40 19.74 36.69
N ALA A 188 -9.42 20.22 37.41
CA ALA A 188 -9.78 21.63 37.48
C ALA A 188 -8.89 22.36 38.51
N PRO A 189 -8.07 23.34 38.09
CA PRO A 189 -7.12 24.00 39.01
C PRO A 189 -7.78 24.94 40.02
N ALA A 190 -8.99 25.41 39.76
CA ALA A 190 -9.72 26.34 40.63
C ALA A 190 -11.23 26.06 40.61
N ASP A 191 -11.93 26.47 41.66
CA ASP A 191 -13.39 26.55 41.66
C ASP A 191 -13.84 27.62 40.64
N GLY A 192 -14.91 27.37 39.89
CA GLY A 192 -15.54 28.39 39.06
C GLY A 192 -16.14 27.88 37.76
N ASP A 193 -16.43 28.83 36.88
CA ASP A 193 -17.05 28.56 35.58
C ASP A 193 -16.00 28.17 34.53
N TYR A 194 -16.20 27.00 33.92
CA TYR A 194 -15.40 26.48 32.81
C TYR A 194 -16.27 26.41 31.57
N GLU A 195 -15.84 27.07 30.50
CA GLU A 195 -16.47 26.93 29.18
C GLU A 195 -15.72 25.88 28.37
N PHE A 196 -16.39 24.76 28.08
CA PHE A 196 -15.89 23.74 27.14
C PHE A 196 -16.35 24.09 25.74
N ALA A 197 -15.45 23.94 24.76
CA ALA A 197 -15.78 24.11 23.35
C ALA A 197 -15.13 23.01 22.53
N GLY A 198 -15.84 22.51 21.51
CA GLY A 198 -15.34 21.41 20.71
C GLY A 198 -15.80 21.42 19.26
N ALA A 199 -15.05 20.69 18.45
CA ALA A 199 -15.40 20.29 17.10
C ALA A 199 -14.99 18.83 16.93
N CYS A 200 -15.76 18.08 16.17
CA CYS A 200 -15.38 16.75 15.73
C CYS A 200 -15.89 16.52 14.31
N ASP A 201 -15.28 15.55 13.63
CA ASP A 201 -15.92 14.99 12.45
C ASP A 201 -17.18 14.21 12.87
N ASP A 202 -18.18 14.20 12.00
CA ASP A 202 -19.46 13.49 12.17
C ASP A 202 -20.28 13.73 13.45
N ALA A 203 -19.87 13.23 14.62
CA ALA A 203 -20.60 13.47 15.88
C ALA A 203 -19.80 13.20 17.16
N GLY A 204 -20.07 13.96 18.23
CA GLY A 204 -19.46 13.77 19.54
C GLY A 204 -20.32 14.21 20.72
N LEU A 205 -20.09 13.61 21.90
CA LEU A 205 -20.75 13.95 23.15
C LEU A 205 -19.74 14.00 24.29
N LEU A 206 -19.60 15.16 24.92
CA LEU A 206 -18.80 15.34 26.13
C LEU A 206 -19.68 15.19 27.37
N CYS A 207 -19.18 14.41 28.32
CA CYS A 207 -19.72 14.23 29.66
C CYS A 207 -18.66 14.58 30.71
N ILE A 208 -19.06 15.29 31.77
CA ILE A 208 -18.25 15.54 32.96
C ILE A 208 -19.03 15.07 34.18
N ASP A 209 -18.38 14.29 35.06
CA ASP A 209 -19.01 13.67 36.24
C ASP A 209 -20.29 12.88 35.91
N GLY A 210 -20.27 12.21 34.75
CA GLY A 210 -21.39 11.41 34.24
C GLY A 210 -22.54 12.23 33.64
N GLN A 211 -22.47 13.57 33.68
CA GLN A 211 -23.48 14.45 33.10
C GLN A 211 -23.14 14.81 31.65
N PRO A 212 -24.04 14.63 30.66
CA PRO A 212 -23.83 15.11 29.31
C PRO A 212 -23.92 16.64 29.27
N ILE A 213 -22.85 17.31 28.80
CA ILE A 213 -22.77 18.77 28.82
C ILE A 213 -22.70 19.41 27.43
N LEU A 214 -22.09 18.74 26.45
CA LEU A 214 -21.87 19.30 25.11
C LEU A 214 -22.08 18.23 24.04
N LEU A 215 -23.10 18.42 23.20
CA LEU A 215 -23.34 17.62 22.00
C LEU A 215 -22.80 18.37 20.78
N ILE A 216 -22.01 17.68 19.96
CA ILE A 216 -21.39 18.17 18.73
C ILE A 216 -22.01 17.35 17.59
N PRO A 217 -23.00 17.88 16.84
CA PRO A 217 -23.76 17.09 15.86
C PRO A 217 -23.05 16.88 14.51
N GLY A 218 -21.82 17.39 14.33
CA GLY A 218 -20.99 17.26 13.11
C GLY A 218 -20.20 18.52 12.75
N CYS A 219 -19.25 18.39 11.81
CA CYS A 219 -18.23 19.40 11.51
C CYS A 219 -18.74 20.60 10.68
N PRO A 220 -18.63 21.82 11.21
CA PRO A 220 -17.96 22.95 10.58
C PRO A 220 -16.48 23.01 11.00
N SER A 221 -15.64 23.69 10.21
CA SER A 221 -14.19 23.81 10.43
C SER A 221 -13.76 24.68 11.64
N ASP A 222 -14.65 25.01 12.58
CA ASP A 222 -14.42 25.87 13.75
C ASP A 222 -14.94 25.28 15.08
N THR A 223 -14.29 25.58 16.22
CA THR A 223 -14.73 25.18 17.58
C THR A 223 -15.92 26.02 18.05
N ARG A 224 -17.05 25.96 17.34
CA ARG A 224 -18.22 26.81 17.63
C ARG A 224 -19.23 26.22 18.60
N PHE A 225 -19.19 24.92 18.87
CA PHE A 225 -20.06 24.29 19.86
C PHE A 225 -19.45 24.46 21.25
N ASN A 226 -20.14 25.14 22.15
CA ASN A 226 -19.64 25.41 23.50
C ASN A 226 -20.72 25.25 24.59
N LYS A 227 -20.26 25.03 25.83
CA LYS A 227 -21.08 24.97 27.04
C LYS A 227 -20.27 25.41 28.25
N THR A 228 -20.85 26.28 29.07
CA THR A 228 -20.31 26.62 30.41
C THR A 228 -20.92 25.74 31.48
N ILE A 229 -20.06 25.21 32.36
CA ILE A 229 -20.43 24.49 33.59
C ILE A 229 -19.61 25.00 34.77
N ASN A 230 -20.09 24.80 35.99
CA ASN A 230 -19.33 25.11 37.19
C ASN A 230 -18.60 23.86 37.68
N LEU A 231 -17.29 23.98 37.96
CA LEU A 231 -16.47 22.90 38.51
C LEU A 231 -15.83 23.34 39.83
N THR A 232 -15.65 22.38 40.72
CA THR A 232 -14.83 22.53 41.92
C THR A 232 -13.35 22.29 41.60
N ARG A 233 -12.43 22.85 42.37
CA ARG A 233 -11.01 22.52 42.31
C ARG A 233 -10.83 21.04 42.65
N GLY A 234 -10.22 20.30 41.74
CA GLY A 234 -9.96 18.88 41.93
C GLY A 234 -10.15 18.06 40.66
N ARG A 235 -10.23 16.75 40.85
CA ARG A 235 -10.37 15.79 39.76
C ARG A 235 -11.84 15.50 39.48
N HIS A 236 -12.23 15.65 38.22
CA HIS A 236 -13.55 15.36 37.69
C HIS A 236 -13.47 14.19 36.70
N ALA A 237 -14.52 13.37 36.65
CA ALA A 237 -14.59 12.28 35.69
C ALA A 237 -14.78 12.86 34.28
N PHE A 238 -13.88 12.52 33.36
CA PHE A 238 -13.94 12.95 31.97
C PHE A 238 -14.35 11.78 31.08
N LEU A 239 -15.36 12.00 30.24
CA LEU A 239 -15.80 11.04 29.24
C LEU A 239 -16.24 11.78 27.98
N MET A 240 -15.68 11.42 26.84
CA MET A 240 -16.17 11.86 25.54
C MET A 240 -16.45 10.65 24.66
N TYR A 241 -17.62 10.64 24.05
CA TYR A 241 -17.92 9.77 22.93
C TYR A 241 -17.68 10.52 21.62
N HIS A 242 -17.23 9.78 20.61
CA HIS A 242 -17.09 10.24 19.24
C HIS A 242 -17.60 9.15 18.30
N ALA A 243 -18.19 9.53 17.17
CA ALA A 243 -18.57 8.59 16.14
C ALA A 243 -18.11 9.10 14.78
N ASN A 244 -17.32 8.27 14.09
CA ASN A 244 -16.81 8.51 12.75
C ASN A 244 -17.57 7.60 11.77
N TYR A 245 -18.13 8.18 10.72
CA TYR A 245 -18.94 7.49 9.73
C TYR A 245 -18.13 7.15 8.47
N SER A 246 -17.13 7.98 8.15
CA SER A 246 -16.20 7.81 7.03
C SER A 246 -14.97 8.72 7.19
N ALA A 247 -13.98 8.58 6.30
CA ALA A 247 -12.79 9.43 6.24
C ALA A 247 -11.99 9.54 7.56
N GLN A 248 -10.96 10.39 7.57
CA GLN A 248 -10.13 10.57 8.76
C GLN A 248 -10.86 11.36 9.85
N MET A 249 -10.92 10.80 11.06
CA MET A 249 -11.55 11.45 12.21
C MET A 249 -10.84 12.72 12.65
N ILE A 250 -11.59 13.66 13.23
CA ILE A 250 -11.06 14.78 14.00
C ILE A 250 -11.81 14.86 15.31
N VAL A 251 -11.07 15.01 16.42
CA VAL A 251 -11.60 15.41 17.72
C VAL A 251 -10.74 16.56 18.23
N SER A 252 -11.36 17.72 18.40
CA SER A 252 -10.72 18.92 18.94
C SER A 252 -11.54 19.44 20.11
N LEU A 253 -11.06 19.21 21.33
CA LEU A 253 -11.68 19.73 22.54
C LEU A 253 -10.79 20.78 23.22
N GLY A 254 -11.38 21.94 23.51
CA GLY A 254 -10.78 23.03 24.25
C GLY A 254 -11.63 23.42 25.46
N TRP A 255 -11.03 24.20 26.34
CA TRP A 255 -11.73 24.79 27.48
C TRP A 255 -11.23 26.21 27.77
N LYS A 256 -12.02 26.97 28.52
CA LYS A 256 -11.64 28.26 29.10
C LYS A 256 -11.88 28.16 30.61
N PRO A 257 -10.81 27.98 31.40
CA PRO A 257 -10.86 28.08 32.86
C PRO A 257 -11.31 29.48 33.33
N PRO A 258 -11.72 29.64 34.61
CA PRO A 258 -12.20 30.90 35.17
C PRO A 258 -11.28 32.10 34.91
N ASP A 259 -9.96 31.89 35.00
CA ASP A 259 -8.95 32.93 34.85
C ASP A 259 -8.42 33.08 33.41
N ALA A 260 -8.94 32.30 32.45
CA ALA A 260 -8.47 32.32 31.07
C ALA A 260 -9.24 33.33 30.21
N ALA A 261 -8.51 34.12 29.40
CA ALA A 261 -9.11 35.11 28.52
C ALA A 261 -9.84 34.50 27.30
N LYS A 262 -9.42 33.31 26.85
CA LYS A 262 -9.94 32.63 25.66
C LYS A 262 -9.93 31.12 25.85
N VAL A 263 -10.72 30.42 25.03
CA VAL A 263 -10.64 28.96 24.91
C VAL A 263 -9.23 28.57 24.47
N GLN A 264 -8.68 27.57 25.14
CA GLN A 264 -7.38 26.98 24.89
C GLN A 264 -7.49 25.45 24.78
N ILE A 265 -6.52 24.82 24.14
CA ILE A 265 -6.43 23.35 24.10
C ILE A 265 -6.27 22.84 25.54
N ILE A 266 -6.98 21.75 25.87
CA ILE A 266 -6.78 21.07 27.16
C ILE A 266 -5.43 20.32 27.08
N GLY A 267 -4.44 20.80 27.82
CA GLY A 267 -3.09 20.25 27.79
C GLY A 267 -2.92 19.00 28.66
N PRO A 268 -1.84 18.22 28.44
CA PRO A 268 -1.57 16.98 29.16
C PRO A 268 -1.42 17.16 30.67
N GLU A 269 -1.02 18.34 31.14
CA GLU A 269 -0.96 18.69 32.56
C GLU A 269 -2.31 18.59 33.26
N THR A 270 -3.41 18.71 32.51
CA THR A 270 -4.78 18.62 33.04
C THR A 270 -5.18 17.17 33.37
N PHE A 271 -4.62 16.19 32.66
CA PHE A 271 -4.88 14.77 32.89
C PHE A 271 -3.72 14.08 33.61
N GLY A 272 -2.52 14.67 33.56
CA GLY A 272 -1.26 14.04 33.92
C GLY A 272 -0.78 13.06 32.85
N ILE A 273 0.47 12.61 32.97
CA ILE A 273 1.11 11.71 32.00
C ILE A 273 1.11 10.28 32.54
N CYS A 274 0.64 9.33 31.73
CA CYS A 274 0.78 7.89 31.96
C CYS A 274 2.15 7.43 31.45
N PRO A 275 3.11 7.06 32.32
CA PRO A 275 4.43 6.61 31.89
C PRO A 275 4.34 5.33 31.04
N ARG A 276 5.18 5.25 30.02
CA ARG A 276 5.34 4.06 29.18
C ARG A 276 6.50 3.21 29.69
N ALA A 277 6.27 1.91 29.87
CA ALA A 277 7.29 0.98 30.30
C ALA A 277 8.23 0.62 29.14
N GLU A 278 9.53 0.58 29.43
CA GLU A 278 10.53 -0.05 28.55
C GLU A 278 10.41 -1.57 28.67
N VAL A 279 10.34 -2.25 27.53
CA VAL A 279 10.12 -3.70 27.47
C VAL A 279 11.40 -4.44 27.08
N GLY A 280 11.79 -5.40 27.90
CA GLY A 280 12.95 -6.26 27.69
C GLY A 280 12.73 -7.43 26.71
N PRO A 281 13.76 -8.26 26.50
CA PRO A 281 13.69 -9.43 25.63
C PRO A 281 12.70 -10.48 26.13
N LEU A 282 12.22 -11.31 25.20
CA LEU A 282 11.41 -12.49 25.48
C LEU A 282 12.26 -13.51 26.24
N GLU A 283 11.74 -13.94 27.37
CA GLU A 283 12.29 -15.04 28.14
C GLU A 283 11.29 -16.19 28.17
N GLN A 284 11.81 -17.42 28.13
CA GLN A 284 11.03 -18.62 28.35
C GLN A 284 11.65 -19.44 29.47
N ILE A 285 10.82 -19.99 30.34
CA ILE A 285 11.28 -20.76 31.49
C ILE A 285 12.16 -21.93 31.02
N LYS A 286 13.31 -22.12 31.70
CA LYS A 286 14.32 -23.17 31.39
C LYS A 286 14.93 -23.12 29.98
N GLN A 287 14.72 -22.06 29.21
CA GLN A 287 15.35 -21.86 27.91
C GLN A 287 16.45 -20.81 28.01
N SER A 288 17.67 -21.17 27.61
CA SER A 288 18.83 -20.26 27.59
C SER A 288 18.99 -19.51 26.26
N LEU A 289 18.33 -19.99 25.20
CA LEU A 289 18.37 -19.42 23.86
C LEU A 289 16.94 -19.25 23.34
N VAL A 290 16.41 -18.03 23.44
CA VAL A 290 15.08 -17.69 22.93
C VAL A 290 15.25 -16.65 21.82
N PRO A 291 14.88 -16.96 20.56
CA PRO A 291 14.88 -15.97 19.50
C PRO A 291 13.85 -14.88 19.78
N ASP A 292 14.26 -13.62 19.63
CA ASP A 292 13.40 -12.46 19.81
C ASP A 292 13.91 -11.30 18.96
N PHE A 293 13.01 -10.37 18.65
CA PHE A 293 13.36 -9.21 17.84
C PHE A 293 12.51 -7.98 18.17
N THR A 294 13.06 -6.82 17.86
CA THR A 294 12.31 -5.57 17.74
C THR A 294 12.02 -5.28 16.28
N VAL A 295 10.91 -4.58 16.04
CA VAL A 295 10.48 -4.13 14.72
C VAL A 295 10.13 -2.65 14.80
N GLU A 296 10.57 -1.89 13.80
CA GLU A 296 10.33 -0.45 13.65
C GLU A 296 9.75 -0.21 12.26
N ASN A 297 8.66 0.56 12.15
CA ASN A 297 8.17 1.07 10.87
C ASN A 297 8.98 2.33 10.50
N VAL A 298 9.85 2.22 9.51
CA VAL A 298 10.88 3.23 9.20
C VAL A 298 10.40 4.26 8.17
N ALA A 299 9.79 3.78 7.09
CA ALA A 299 9.40 4.61 5.95
C ALA A 299 8.15 4.06 5.26
N GLU A 300 7.39 4.94 4.60
CA GLU A 300 6.32 4.55 3.66
C GLU A 300 6.60 5.13 2.26
N THR A 301 6.22 4.43 1.20
CA THR A 301 6.21 4.99 -0.17
C THR A 301 4.78 4.95 -0.67
N PHE A 302 4.26 6.11 -1.06
CA PHE A 302 2.91 6.22 -1.61
C PHE A 302 2.86 5.73 -3.05
N GLU A 303 2.04 4.73 -3.32
CA GLU A 303 1.87 4.14 -4.65
C GLU A 303 0.52 4.55 -5.25
N HIS A 304 0.45 5.77 -5.81
CA HIS A 304 -0.72 6.18 -6.62
C HIS A 304 -0.84 5.35 -7.91
N GLN A 305 -1.96 4.65 -8.13
CA GLN A 305 -2.23 4.14 -9.47
C GLN A 305 -2.83 5.22 -10.36
N PRO A 306 -2.38 5.35 -11.62
CA PRO A 306 -3.09 6.11 -12.63
C PRO A 306 -4.55 5.61 -12.73
N GLY A 307 -5.52 6.49 -12.49
CA GLY A 307 -6.95 6.17 -12.57
C GLY A 307 -7.62 5.70 -11.27
N ALA A 308 -6.89 5.58 -10.16
CA ALA A 308 -7.49 5.35 -8.85
C ALA A 308 -8.18 6.61 -8.29
N ARG A 309 -9.30 6.41 -7.57
CA ARG A 309 -10.05 7.45 -6.82
C ARG A 309 -9.16 8.13 -5.74
N PRO A 310 -9.61 9.24 -5.10
CA PRO A 310 -8.77 10.14 -4.29
C PRO A 310 -7.81 9.44 -3.30
N PRO A 311 -6.68 10.09 -2.94
CA PRO A 311 -5.50 9.51 -2.28
C PRO A 311 -5.71 8.90 -0.89
N GLU A 312 -6.94 8.96 -0.34
CA GLU A 312 -7.30 8.40 0.96
C GLU A 312 -7.35 6.86 0.96
N MET A 313 -7.30 6.22 -0.22
CA MET A 313 -7.28 4.77 -0.42
C MET A 313 -6.11 4.29 -1.30
N GLY A 314 -5.01 5.04 -1.39
CA GLY A 314 -3.82 4.55 -2.09
C GLY A 314 -3.12 3.44 -1.30
N ASN A 315 -2.50 2.50 -2.01
CA ASN A 315 -1.64 1.51 -1.36
C ASN A 315 -0.29 2.15 -1.01
N TYR A 316 0.26 1.74 0.13
CA TYR A 316 1.55 2.16 0.61
C TYR A 316 2.41 0.92 0.81
N SER A 317 3.58 0.89 0.19
CA SER A 317 4.63 -0.03 0.59
C SER A 317 5.29 0.49 1.86
N GLN A 318 5.54 -0.41 2.81
CA GLN A 318 6.05 -0.09 4.12
C GLN A 318 7.41 -0.73 4.37
N LEU A 319 8.38 0.11 4.71
CA LEU A 319 9.72 -0.31 5.07
C LEU A 319 9.80 -0.52 6.57
N PHE A 320 10.06 -1.77 6.96
CA PHE A 320 10.30 -2.16 8.34
C PHE A 320 11.76 -2.48 8.59
N ARG A 321 12.26 -2.11 9.77
CA ARG A 321 13.56 -2.53 10.28
C ARG A 321 13.38 -3.57 11.38
N PHE A 322 13.92 -4.75 11.12
CA PHE A 322 13.97 -5.88 12.03
C PHE A 322 15.34 -5.97 12.68
N LYS A 323 15.36 -6.05 14.02
CA LYS A 323 16.60 -6.21 14.79
C LYS A 323 16.47 -7.38 15.75
N ALA A 324 17.29 -8.40 15.53
CA ALA A 324 17.41 -9.55 16.41
C ALA A 324 17.99 -9.12 17.76
N ILE A 325 17.36 -9.55 18.85
CA ILE A 325 17.87 -9.34 20.21
C ILE A 325 18.77 -10.53 20.55
N VAL A 326 20.08 -10.33 20.40
CA VAL A 326 21.08 -11.39 20.60
C VAL A 326 21.42 -11.51 22.08
N PRO A 327 21.17 -12.66 22.74
CA PRO A 327 21.47 -12.85 24.15
C PRO A 327 22.94 -12.54 24.46
N ASN A 328 23.17 -11.63 25.40
CA ASN A 328 24.51 -11.17 25.84
C ASN A 328 25.43 -10.72 24.69
N GLY A 329 24.89 -10.34 23.53
CA GLY A 329 25.69 -9.97 22.35
C GLY A 329 26.52 -11.11 21.77
N ASN A 330 26.12 -12.38 21.97
CA ASN A 330 26.88 -13.55 21.53
C ASN A 330 26.98 -13.65 20.00
N SER A 331 28.14 -13.29 19.44
CA SER A 331 28.42 -13.29 18.00
C SER A 331 28.52 -14.69 17.37
N ALA A 332 28.53 -15.77 18.16
CA ALA A 332 28.52 -17.14 17.64
C ALA A 332 27.13 -17.57 17.14
N ILE A 333 26.07 -16.86 17.52
CA ILE A 333 24.70 -17.15 17.10
C ILE A 333 24.54 -16.76 15.63
N ARG A 334 24.19 -17.73 14.78
CA ARG A 334 23.81 -17.50 13.39
C ARG A 334 22.32 -17.22 13.30
N ILE A 335 21.96 -16.19 12.56
CA ILE A 335 20.61 -15.62 12.51
C ILE A 335 20.06 -15.73 11.11
N ARG A 336 18.85 -16.29 10.99
CA ARG A 336 18.09 -16.36 9.73
C ARG A 336 16.67 -15.85 9.95
N TRP A 337 16.18 -15.10 8.97
CA TRP A 337 14.83 -14.55 8.90
C TRP A 337 14.04 -15.24 7.81
N ASP A 338 12.74 -15.31 8.02
CA ASP A 338 11.70 -15.64 7.05
C ASP A 338 10.56 -14.66 7.34
N PHE A 339 10.23 -13.79 6.39
CA PHE A 339 9.29 -12.69 6.61
C PHE A 339 7.82 -13.10 6.37
N GLY A 340 7.58 -14.37 6.00
CA GLY A 340 6.23 -14.91 5.77
C GLY A 340 5.65 -14.54 4.39
N ASP A 341 6.45 -13.96 3.51
CA ASP A 341 6.10 -13.48 2.16
C ASP A 341 6.97 -14.15 1.07
N GLY A 342 7.60 -15.28 1.40
CA GLY A 342 8.54 -15.97 0.50
C GLY A 342 9.97 -15.42 0.52
N GLN A 343 10.23 -14.29 1.20
CA GLN A 343 11.56 -13.70 1.31
C GLN A 343 12.27 -14.16 2.59
N SER A 344 13.61 -14.25 2.51
CA SER A 344 14.44 -14.64 3.64
C SER A 344 15.75 -13.85 3.67
N ALA A 345 16.31 -13.68 4.86
CA ALA A 345 17.55 -12.93 5.05
C ALA A 345 18.43 -13.53 6.14
N ILE A 346 19.70 -13.11 6.19
CA ILE A 346 20.69 -13.57 7.17
C ILE A 346 21.36 -12.34 7.81
N GLY A 347 21.56 -12.39 9.12
CA GLY A 347 22.22 -11.31 9.89
C GLY A 347 21.31 -10.71 10.96
N SER A 348 21.87 -9.87 11.83
CA SER A 348 21.16 -9.36 13.02
C SER A 348 20.21 -8.20 12.75
N ASN A 349 20.42 -7.43 11.68
CA ASN A 349 19.58 -6.29 11.31
C ASN A 349 19.15 -6.45 9.86
N GLN A 350 17.86 -6.34 9.58
CA GLN A 350 17.31 -6.45 8.23
C GLN A 350 16.29 -5.33 7.99
N ASP A 351 16.45 -4.66 6.86
CA ASP A 351 15.44 -3.75 6.32
C ASP A 351 14.61 -4.55 5.31
N HIS A 352 13.29 -4.52 5.45
CA HIS A 352 12.36 -5.32 4.68
C HIS A 352 11.13 -4.50 4.30
N VAL A 353 10.79 -4.47 3.02
CA VAL A 353 9.62 -3.81 2.44
C VAL A 353 8.47 -4.81 2.31
N PHE A 354 7.32 -4.47 2.88
CA PHE A 354 6.04 -5.13 2.61
C PHE A 354 5.21 -4.25 1.68
N MET A 355 4.69 -4.82 0.59
CA MET A 355 4.01 -4.03 -0.46
C MET A 355 2.51 -3.86 -0.23
N THR A 356 1.90 -4.72 0.57
CA THR A 356 0.47 -4.68 0.85
C THR A 356 0.22 -4.70 2.35
N PRO A 357 -0.80 -3.98 2.84
CA PRO A 357 -1.18 -4.04 4.24
C PRO A 357 -1.68 -5.44 4.62
N GLY A 358 -1.52 -5.81 5.89
CA GLY A 358 -1.94 -7.12 6.39
C GLY A 358 -1.13 -7.60 7.59
N VAL A 359 -1.38 -8.84 8.02
CA VAL A 359 -0.61 -9.46 9.11
C VAL A 359 0.37 -10.47 8.53
N CYS A 360 1.66 -10.25 8.74
CA CYS A 360 2.75 -11.09 8.23
C CYS A 360 3.39 -11.91 9.36
N ALA A 361 3.59 -13.20 9.14
CA ALA A 361 4.21 -14.10 10.12
C ALA A 361 5.74 -14.09 9.98
N VAL A 362 6.41 -13.23 10.74
CA VAL A 362 7.87 -13.09 10.70
C VAL A 362 8.52 -14.07 11.68
N LYS A 363 9.36 -14.95 11.15
CA LYS A 363 10.05 -16.02 11.87
C LYS A 363 11.54 -15.74 11.95
N LEU A 364 12.06 -15.75 13.17
CA LEU A 364 13.48 -15.62 13.50
C LEU A 364 14.04 -16.97 13.94
N THR A 365 15.14 -17.39 13.34
CA THR A 365 15.85 -18.63 13.68
C THR A 365 17.24 -18.32 14.21
N TYR A 366 17.56 -18.84 15.40
CA TYR A 366 18.91 -18.83 15.97
C TYR A 366 19.53 -20.22 15.85
N ARG A 367 20.79 -20.26 15.43
CA ARG A 367 21.62 -21.47 15.44
C ARG A 367 22.92 -21.23 16.20
N LEU A 368 23.16 -22.02 17.24
CA LEU A 368 24.37 -21.99 18.06
C LEU A 368 24.92 -23.41 18.18
N GLY A 369 26.02 -23.71 17.46
CA GLY A 369 26.51 -25.08 17.33
C GLY A 369 25.47 -25.99 16.68
N GLU A 370 25.08 -27.05 17.39
CA GLU A 370 24.02 -28.00 16.99
C GLU A 370 22.62 -27.56 17.43
N THR A 371 22.52 -26.58 18.35
CA THR A 371 21.23 -26.09 18.84
C THR A 371 20.60 -25.15 17.83
N THR A 372 19.34 -25.40 17.48
CA THR A 372 18.51 -24.52 16.65
C THR A 372 17.22 -24.19 17.40
N GLN A 373 16.87 -22.91 17.46
CA GLN A 373 15.64 -22.41 18.08
C GLN A 373 14.96 -21.42 17.16
N THR A 374 13.63 -21.36 17.21
CA THR A 374 12.81 -20.48 16.34
C THR A 374 11.73 -19.78 17.13
N GLN A 375 11.47 -18.51 16.81
CA GLN A 375 10.30 -17.77 17.28
C GLN A 375 9.62 -17.09 16.10
N THR A 376 8.28 -17.15 16.08
CA THR A 376 7.47 -16.41 15.10
C THR A 376 6.69 -15.32 15.84
N ASN A 377 6.65 -14.12 15.29
CA ASN A 377 5.69 -13.08 15.67
C ASN A 377 4.90 -12.67 14.42
N ARG A 378 3.58 -12.55 14.57
CA ARG A 378 2.70 -11.94 13.59
C ARG A 378 2.78 -10.41 13.71
N VAL A 379 3.36 -9.77 12.70
CA VAL A 379 3.57 -8.33 12.60
C VAL A 379 2.47 -7.73 11.75
N LEU A 380 1.86 -6.66 12.22
CA LEU A 380 0.88 -5.89 11.48
C LEU A 380 1.61 -4.89 10.57
N VAL A 381 1.37 -5.01 9.27
CA VAL A 381 1.82 -4.10 8.22
C VAL A 381 0.66 -3.14 7.94
N GLU A 382 0.70 -1.97 8.56
CA GLU A 382 -0.25 -0.88 8.34
C GLU A 382 0.36 0.45 8.73
N ARG A 383 -0.25 1.56 8.30
CA ARG A 383 0.25 2.90 8.63
C ARG A 383 0.18 3.10 10.15
N ASP A 384 1.29 3.54 10.75
CA ASP A 384 1.32 3.82 12.20
C ASP A 384 0.64 5.15 12.51
N LEU A 385 -0.67 5.12 12.69
CA LEU A 385 -1.41 6.32 13.12
C LEU A 385 -1.11 6.73 14.56
N THR A 386 -0.38 5.94 15.36
CA THR A 386 -0.03 6.40 16.72
C THR A 386 1.05 7.48 16.72
N HIS A 387 1.80 7.61 15.62
CA HIS A 387 2.81 8.63 15.41
C HIS A 387 2.68 9.19 14.00
N PRO A 388 1.66 9.99 13.65
CA PRO A 388 1.37 10.37 12.26
C PRO A 388 2.51 11.09 11.51
N ASP A 389 3.49 11.65 12.22
CA ASP A 389 4.72 12.22 11.64
C ASP A 389 5.74 11.13 11.23
N HIS A 390 5.43 9.85 11.48
CA HIS A 390 6.24 8.66 11.30
C HIS A 390 5.40 7.42 10.87
N PRO A 391 5.89 6.56 9.98
CA PRO A 391 7.14 6.69 9.24
C PRO A 391 7.12 7.85 8.25
N GLN A 392 8.29 8.44 7.97
CA GLN A 392 8.39 9.47 6.93
C GLN A 392 8.22 8.85 5.54
N ALA A 393 7.63 9.61 4.61
CA ALA A 393 7.63 9.20 3.22
C ALA A 393 9.07 9.16 2.68
N ASN A 394 9.47 8.08 2.02
CA ASN A 394 10.75 7.99 1.33
C ASN A 394 10.58 7.96 -0.20
N ASP A 395 11.63 8.37 -0.91
CA ASP A 395 11.65 8.32 -2.37
C ASP A 395 11.62 6.85 -2.86
N PRO A 396 10.88 6.54 -3.94
CA PRO A 396 10.77 5.18 -4.49
C PRO A 396 12.10 4.42 -4.69
N PRO A 397 13.22 5.04 -5.11
CA PRO A 397 14.50 4.34 -5.25
C PRO A 397 15.02 3.67 -3.98
N VAL A 398 14.67 4.17 -2.78
CA VAL A 398 15.12 3.59 -1.51
C VAL A 398 14.52 2.20 -1.31
N GLN A 399 13.20 2.07 -1.45
CA GLN A 399 12.51 0.79 -1.31
C GLN A 399 12.80 -0.13 -2.50
N SER A 400 12.85 0.42 -3.73
CA SER A 400 13.23 -0.32 -4.94
C SER A 400 14.56 -1.04 -4.79
N ALA A 401 15.58 -0.41 -4.19
CA ALA A 401 16.89 -1.03 -3.99
C ALA A 401 16.89 -2.21 -3.00
N ILE A 402 15.88 -2.27 -2.11
CA ILE A 402 15.66 -3.41 -1.20
C ILE A 402 14.93 -4.51 -1.95
N VAL A 403 13.80 -4.17 -2.58
CA VAL A 403 12.94 -5.10 -3.33
C VAL A 403 13.67 -5.73 -4.51
N ALA A 404 14.60 -5.03 -5.15
CA ALA A 404 15.43 -5.56 -6.24
C ALA A 404 16.29 -6.77 -5.83
N LYS A 405 16.44 -7.04 -4.53
CA LYS A 405 17.16 -8.20 -3.98
C LYS A 405 16.24 -9.38 -3.67
N TYR A 406 14.93 -9.21 -3.79
CA TYR A 406 13.95 -10.23 -3.48
C TYR A 406 13.96 -11.33 -4.55
N ASP A 407 13.59 -12.53 -4.11
CA ASP A 407 13.28 -13.62 -5.01
C ASP A 407 11.89 -13.40 -5.61
N VAL A 408 11.87 -13.04 -6.90
CA VAL A 408 10.65 -12.75 -7.66
C VAL A 408 9.76 -13.98 -7.79
N ASP A 409 10.32 -15.19 -7.82
CA ASP A 409 9.55 -16.43 -8.00
C ASP A 409 8.74 -16.80 -6.74
N THR A 410 9.20 -16.37 -5.56
CA THR A 410 8.51 -16.61 -4.30
C THR A 410 7.69 -15.41 -3.82
N MET A 411 7.75 -14.28 -4.52
CA MET A 411 7.00 -13.07 -4.19
C MET A 411 5.48 -13.34 -4.23
N PRO A 412 4.69 -12.79 -3.29
CA PRO A 412 3.24 -12.97 -3.30
C PRO A 412 2.62 -12.39 -4.58
N ALA A 413 1.66 -13.10 -5.19
CA ALA A 413 1.06 -12.66 -6.46
C ALA A 413 0.41 -11.27 -6.37
N ASN A 414 -0.18 -10.93 -5.23
CA ASN A 414 -0.78 -9.61 -4.97
C ASN A 414 0.27 -8.49 -4.73
N TRP A 415 1.57 -8.79 -4.76
CA TRP A 415 2.65 -7.79 -4.69
C TRP A 415 3.22 -7.45 -6.06
N LEU A 416 3.11 -8.33 -7.04
CA LEU A 416 3.80 -8.20 -8.33
C LEU A 416 3.45 -6.89 -9.05
N GLY A 417 2.17 -6.49 -9.05
CA GLY A 417 1.75 -5.22 -9.64
C GLY A 417 2.39 -4.00 -8.97
N TRP A 418 2.41 -3.98 -7.63
CA TRP A 418 3.01 -2.92 -6.83
C TRP A 418 4.54 -2.85 -6.97
N ALA A 419 5.20 -4.01 -7.05
CA ALA A 419 6.63 -4.09 -7.33
C ALA A 419 7.00 -3.50 -8.71
N ILE A 420 6.17 -3.73 -9.73
CA ILE A 420 6.36 -3.10 -11.05
C ILE A 420 6.29 -1.57 -10.93
N VAL A 421 5.24 -1.04 -10.29
CA VAL A 421 5.04 0.41 -10.12
C VAL A 421 6.20 1.03 -9.34
N LEU A 422 6.65 0.37 -8.26
CA LEU A 422 7.79 0.83 -7.46
C LEU A 422 9.07 0.92 -8.30
N HIS A 423 9.40 -0.14 -9.06
CA HIS A 423 10.60 -0.16 -9.90
C HIS A 423 10.52 0.82 -11.08
N ALA A 424 9.36 0.97 -11.71
CA ALA A 424 9.13 1.96 -12.77
C ALA A 424 9.44 3.39 -12.27
N ARG A 425 8.90 3.75 -11.10
CA ARG A 425 9.14 5.06 -10.47
C ARG A 425 10.58 5.26 -10.02
N ALA A 426 11.23 4.19 -9.59
CA ALA A 426 12.65 4.19 -9.27
C ALA A 426 13.56 4.22 -10.51
N LYS A 427 13.00 4.06 -11.72
CA LYS A 427 13.71 3.90 -12.99
C LYS A 427 14.66 2.69 -12.98
N ASP A 428 14.28 1.63 -12.27
CA ASP A 428 15.00 0.35 -12.23
C ASP A 428 14.40 -0.61 -13.28
N GLU A 429 14.77 -0.39 -14.55
CA GLU A 429 14.23 -1.15 -15.69
C GLU A 429 14.47 -2.66 -15.56
N SER A 430 15.62 -3.07 -15.01
CA SER A 430 16.00 -4.47 -14.89
C SER A 430 15.11 -5.22 -13.89
N SER A 431 14.93 -4.66 -12.70
CA SER A 431 14.04 -5.25 -11.68
C SER A 431 12.58 -5.18 -12.10
N MET A 432 12.14 -4.05 -12.69
CA MET A 432 10.79 -3.89 -13.25
C MET A 432 10.47 -5.00 -14.26
N LYS A 433 11.36 -5.22 -15.23
CA LYS A 433 11.20 -6.27 -16.25
C LYS A 433 11.12 -7.66 -15.62
N ALA A 434 11.97 -7.97 -14.65
CA ALA A 434 11.97 -9.28 -13.99
C ALA A 434 10.62 -9.59 -13.33
N VAL A 435 10.06 -8.62 -12.60
CA VAL A 435 8.75 -8.74 -11.97
C VAL A 435 7.62 -8.78 -13.00
N ALA A 436 7.68 -7.95 -14.04
CA ALA A 436 6.69 -7.94 -15.12
C ALA A 436 6.62 -9.27 -15.88
N LEU A 437 7.78 -9.89 -16.17
CA LEU A 437 7.82 -11.21 -16.80
C LEU A 437 7.20 -12.29 -15.90
N ARG A 438 7.42 -12.21 -14.58
CA ARG A 438 6.77 -13.12 -13.64
C ARG A 438 5.26 -12.97 -13.67
N LEU A 439 4.74 -11.75 -13.49
CA LEU A 439 3.31 -11.46 -13.52
C LEU A 439 2.69 -11.90 -14.86
N ALA A 440 3.30 -11.53 -15.98
CA ALA A 440 2.80 -11.89 -17.32
C ALA A 440 2.68 -13.41 -17.52
N SER A 441 3.59 -14.20 -16.95
CA SER A 441 3.59 -15.66 -17.11
C SER A 441 2.41 -16.38 -16.42
N GLU A 442 1.65 -15.69 -15.57
CA GLU A 442 0.54 -16.29 -14.83
C GLU A 442 -0.70 -16.50 -15.72
N ALA A 443 -1.35 -17.66 -15.55
CA ALA A 443 -2.60 -17.97 -16.25
C ALA A 443 -3.85 -17.39 -15.56
N LYS A 444 -3.74 -17.04 -14.28
CA LYS A 444 -4.84 -16.51 -13.46
C LYS A 444 -4.34 -15.43 -12.52
N HIS A 445 -5.07 -14.33 -12.48
CA HIS A 445 -4.74 -13.16 -11.66
C HIS A 445 -5.84 -12.90 -10.64
N GLY A 446 -5.46 -12.43 -9.45
CA GLY A 446 -6.42 -12.04 -8.41
C GLY A 446 -7.32 -10.88 -8.86
N ASP A 447 -6.70 -9.82 -9.38
CA ASP A 447 -7.36 -8.71 -10.06
C ASP A 447 -6.80 -8.57 -11.49
N VAL A 448 -7.61 -8.94 -12.47
CA VAL A 448 -7.25 -8.93 -13.90
C VAL A 448 -6.99 -7.50 -14.41
N ASN A 449 -7.70 -6.50 -13.87
CA ASN A 449 -7.53 -5.11 -14.31
C ASN A 449 -6.25 -4.51 -13.74
N GLU A 450 -5.98 -4.76 -12.46
CA GLU A 450 -4.75 -4.32 -11.80
C GLU A 450 -3.52 -4.97 -12.45
N ALA A 451 -3.58 -6.28 -12.71
CA ALA A 451 -2.49 -7.00 -13.38
C ALA A 451 -2.21 -6.44 -14.78
N PHE A 452 -3.27 -6.24 -15.59
CA PHE A 452 -3.10 -5.68 -16.92
C PHE A 452 -2.54 -4.25 -16.89
N ALA A 453 -3.06 -3.39 -15.99
CA ALA A 453 -2.58 -2.01 -15.85
C ALA A 453 -1.10 -1.97 -15.43
N SER A 454 -0.69 -2.87 -14.53
CA SER A 454 0.72 -2.97 -14.10
C SER A 454 1.64 -3.42 -15.25
N LEU A 455 1.21 -4.40 -16.06
CA LEU A 455 1.98 -4.82 -17.24
C LEU A 455 2.05 -3.72 -18.31
N GLN A 456 0.99 -2.92 -18.46
CA GLN A 456 0.99 -1.76 -19.33
C GLN A 456 1.99 -0.70 -18.87
N GLU A 457 2.00 -0.36 -17.57
CA GLU A 457 2.99 0.54 -16.97
C GLU A 457 4.42 0.04 -17.21
N ALA A 458 4.69 -1.25 -16.97
CA ALA A 458 6.00 -1.84 -17.26
C ALA A 458 6.37 -1.71 -18.74
N SER A 459 5.40 -1.98 -19.62
CA SER A 459 5.59 -1.95 -21.07
C SER A 459 5.87 -0.54 -21.60
N GLU A 460 5.32 0.50 -20.98
CA GLU A 460 5.50 1.90 -21.38
C GLU A 460 6.83 2.48 -20.86
N ASN A 461 7.30 1.99 -19.71
CA ASN A 461 8.58 2.38 -19.11
C ASN A 461 9.77 1.52 -19.58
N ALA A 462 9.53 0.45 -20.36
CA ALA A 462 10.57 -0.45 -20.85
C ALA A 462 11.06 -0.10 -22.26
N ARG A 463 12.26 -0.55 -22.61
CA ARG A 463 12.71 -0.58 -24.01
C ARG A 463 11.80 -1.48 -24.85
N ALA A 464 11.71 -1.20 -26.15
CA ALA A 464 10.79 -1.88 -27.07
C ALA A 464 10.90 -3.43 -27.04
N ASP A 465 12.13 -3.97 -27.06
CA ASP A 465 12.35 -5.43 -27.00
C ASP A 465 11.84 -6.04 -25.69
N ASP A 466 11.98 -5.31 -24.58
CA ASP A 466 11.56 -5.76 -23.25
C ASP A 466 10.04 -5.66 -23.10
N ALA A 467 9.42 -4.60 -23.62
CA ALA A 467 7.96 -4.48 -23.73
C ALA A 467 7.34 -5.64 -24.51
N ILE A 468 7.95 -6.02 -25.65
CA ILE A 468 7.51 -7.17 -26.44
C ILE A 468 7.71 -8.48 -25.67
N ALA A 469 8.84 -8.64 -24.97
CA ALA A 469 9.10 -9.82 -24.15
C ALA A 469 8.07 -9.99 -23.03
N ILE A 470 7.67 -8.90 -22.35
CA ILE A 470 6.64 -8.90 -21.32
C ILE A 470 5.32 -9.43 -21.89
N TRP A 471 4.83 -8.86 -22.99
CA TRP A 471 3.54 -9.30 -23.55
C TRP A 471 3.60 -10.68 -24.20
N LYS A 472 4.75 -11.10 -24.76
CA LYS A 472 4.97 -12.47 -25.25
C LYS A 472 4.95 -13.51 -24.13
N ALA A 473 5.29 -13.14 -22.90
CA ALA A 473 5.25 -14.06 -21.76
C ALA A 473 3.83 -14.43 -21.34
N VAL A 474 2.80 -13.68 -21.77
CA VAL A 474 1.39 -13.96 -21.43
C VAL A 474 0.89 -15.21 -22.14
N PRO A 475 0.53 -16.30 -21.41
CA PRO A 475 0.11 -17.53 -22.05
C PRO A 475 -1.25 -17.38 -22.74
N PRO A 476 -1.54 -18.16 -23.81
CA PRO A 476 -2.86 -18.13 -24.46
C PRO A 476 -4.03 -18.50 -23.55
N SER A 477 -3.78 -19.25 -22.47
CA SER A 477 -4.77 -19.63 -21.46
C SER A 477 -5.02 -18.56 -20.38
N SER A 478 -4.26 -17.46 -20.40
CA SER A 478 -4.36 -16.38 -19.41
C SER A 478 -5.71 -15.69 -19.45
N ASP A 479 -6.21 -15.28 -18.28
CA ASP A 479 -7.39 -14.40 -18.15
C ASP A 479 -7.13 -12.95 -18.59
N LEU A 480 -5.87 -12.59 -18.90
CA LEU A 480 -5.53 -11.34 -19.56
C LEU A 480 -5.89 -11.33 -21.06
N GLN A 481 -6.21 -12.49 -21.65
CA GLN A 481 -6.59 -12.58 -23.06
C GLN A 481 -8.07 -12.17 -23.27
N PRO A 482 -8.41 -11.54 -24.40
CA PRO A 482 -7.55 -11.23 -25.55
C PRO A 482 -6.88 -9.85 -25.48
N ARG A 483 -6.90 -9.15 -24.33
CA ARG A 483 -6.31 -7.80 -24.21
C ARG A 483 -4.80 -7.85 -24.44
N ALA A 484 -4.11 -8.81 -23.81
CA ALA A 484 -2.66 -8.95 -23.92
C ALA A 484 -2.20 -9.23 -25.36
N ILE A 485 -2.84 -10.14 -26.09
CA ILE A 485 -2.46 -10.41 -27.49
C ILE A 485 -2.75 -9.23 -28.41
N LYS A 486 -3.82 -8.45 -28.15
CA LYS A 486 -4.11 -7.21 -28.89
C LYS A 486 -3.00 -6.18 -28.66
N THR A 487 -2.53 -6.01 -27.42
CA THR A 487 -1.37 -5.14 -27.13
C THR A 487 -0.09 -5.64 -27.79
N LEU A 488 0.24 -6.93 -27.67
CA LEU A 488 1.44 -7.50 -28.29
C LEU A 488 1.47 -7.28 -29.80
N THR A 489 0.36 -7.57 -30.48
CA THR A 489 0.27 -7.44 -31.94
C THR A 489 0.26 -5.98 -32.40
N GLU A 490 -0.23 -5.05 -31.56
CA GLU A 490 -0.09 -3.62 -31.81
C GLU A 490 1.39 -3.24 -31.91
N LYS A 491 2.19 -3.66 -30.94
CA LYS A 491 3.63 -3.40 -30.90
C LYS A 491 4.36 -4.06 -32.08
N LEU A 492 4.07 -5.32 -32.35
CA LEU A 492 4.72 -6.06 -33.43
C LEU A 492 4.40 -5.45 -34.80
N LEU A 493 3.12 -5.18 -35.10
CA LEU A 493 2.73 -4.66 -36.42
C LEU A 493 3.16 -3.21 -36.62
N TRP A 494 3.00 -2.37 -35.60
CA TRP A 494 3.01 -0.92 -35.80
C TRP A 494 4.19 -0.20 -35.15
N GLU A 495 4.79 -0.75 -34.10
CA GLU A 495 6.01 -0.19 -33.50
C GLU A 495 7.27 -0.81 -34.09
N GLN A 496 7.24 -2.11 -34.45
CA GLN A 496 8.40 -2.85 -34.98
C GLN A 496 8.30 -3.24 -36.47
N ALA A 497 7.09 -3.32 -37.02
CA ALA A 497 6.81 -3.93 -38.32
C ALA A 497 7.34 -5.38 -38.44
N ASP A 498 7.23 -6.16 -37.36
CA ASP A 498 7.49 -7.61 -37.31
C ASP A 498 6.20 -8.39 -37.63
N PHE A 499 5.91 -8.52 -38.93
CA PHE A 499 4.69 -9.18 -39.42
C PHE A 499 4.71 -10.69 -39.15
N SER A 500 5.87 -11.33 -39.25
CA SER A 500 6.06 -12.75 -38.96
C SER A 500 5.82 -13.06 -37.48
N GLY A 501 6.38 -12.26 -36.58
CA GLY A 501 6.15 -12.42 -35.15
C GLY A 501 4.70 -12.16 -34.77
N ALA A 502 4.01 -11.23 -35.45
CA ALA A 502 2.58 -11.00 -35.25
C ALA A 502 1.72 -12.19 -35.68
N GLU A 503 2.01 -12.81 -36.84
CA GLU A 503 1.37 -14.06 -37.26
C GLU A 503 1.61 -15.18 -36.24
N GLU A 504 2.86 -15.38 -35.83
CA GLU A 504 3.23 -16.41 -34.86
C GLU A 504 2.47 -16.27 -33.53
N ALA A 505 2.40 -15.05 -33.00
CA ALA A 505 1.69 -14.76 -31.76
C ALA A 505 0.16 -14.99 -31.87
N LEU A 506 -0.42 -14.82 -33.07
CA LEU A 506 -1.86 -14.97 -33.32
C LEU A 506 -2.28 -16.42 -33.63
N MET A 507 -1.37 -17.29 -34.07
CA MET A 507 -1.68 -18.68 -34.42
C MET A 507 -2.45 -19.45 -33.33
N PRO A 508 -2.11 -19.37 -32.03
CA PRO A 508 -2.85 -20.05 -30.98
C PRO A 508 -4.32 -19.62 -30.85
N PHE A 509 -4.68 -18.44 -31.36
CA PHE A 509 -6.01 -17.84 -31.19
C PHE A 509 -6.95 -18.05 -32.38
N GLN A 510 -6.50 -18.66 -33.49
CA GLN A 510 -7.30 -18.82 -34.71
C GLN A 510 -8.64 -19.55 -34.50
N GLN A 511 -8.72 -20.44 -33.50
CA GLN A 511 -9.93 -21.21 -33.21
C GLN A 511 -10.94 -20.45 -32.33
N HIS A 512 -10.57 -19.28 -31.79
CA HIS A 512 -11.41 -18.53 -30.83
C HIS A 512 -12.47 -17.65 -31.51
N HIS A 513 -12.41 -17.48 -32.84
CA HIS A 513 -13.36 -16.67 -33.63
C HIS A 513 -13.54 -15.21 -33.12
N ASP A 514 -12.45 -14.55 -32.70
CA ASP A 514 -12.46 -13.11 -32.38
C ASP A 514 -12.14 -12.30 -33.65
N ALA A 515 -13.13 -11.55 -34.14
CA ALA A 515 -13.02 -10.75 -35.36
C ALA A 515 -11.86 -9.73 -35.34
N GLY A 516 -11.48 -9.23 -34.16
CA GLY A 516 -10.37 -8.30 -34.01
C GLY A 516 -9.01 -9.00 -34.16
N LEU A 517 -8.87 -10.22 -33.65
CA LEU A 517 -7.68 -11.05 -33.83
C LEU A 517 -7.55 -11.54 -35.28
N ASP A 518 -8.66 -11.98 -35.86
CA ASP A 518 -8.72 -12.40 -37.27
C ASP A 518 -8.33 -11.25 -38.20
N ARG A 519 -8.79 -10.02 -37.94
CA ARG A 519 -8.37 -8.83 -38.69
C ARG A 519 -6.85 -8.63 -38.60
N ARG A 520 -6.27 -8.70 -37.40
CA ARG A 520 -4.83 -8.49 -37.18
C ARG A 520 -4.00 -9.56 -37.88
N LEU A 521 -4.49 -10.81 -37.90
CA LEU A 521 -3.88 -11.90 -38.66
C LEU A 521 -3.97 -11.66 -40.17
N ALA A 522 -5.12 -11.22 -40.68
CA ALA A 522 -5.28 -10.89 -42.10
C ALA A 522 -4.32 -9.76 -42.52
N VAL A 523 -4.17 -8.73 -41.68
CA VAL A 523 -3.21 -7.63 -41.90
C VAL A 523 -1.77 -8.15 -41.89
N SER A 524 -1.39 -8.99 -40.92
CA SER A 524 -0.02 -9.52 -40.85
C SER A 524 0.33 -10.40 -42.05
N LEU A 525 -0.59 -11.26 -42.50
CA LEU A 525 -0.44 -12.07 -43.72
C LEU A 525 -0.33 -11.18 -44.97
N LEU A 526 -1.17 -10.15 -45.07
CA LEU A 526 -1.13 -9.21 -46.20
C LEU A 526 0.23 -8.52 -46.31
N LEU A 527 0.75 -7.99 -45.20
CA LEU A 527 2.03 -7.28 -45.16
C LEU A 527 3.24 -8.21 -45.39
N GLN A 528 3.08 -9.53 -45.20
CA GLN A 528 4.07 -10.52 -45.63
C GLN A 528 3.96 -10.90 -47.12
N GLY A 529 2.95 -10.42 -47.84
CA GLY A 529 2.67 -10.80 -49.23
C GLY A 529 1.83 -12.07 -49.39
N LYS A 530 1.30 -12.65 -48.31
CA LYS A 530 0.37 -13.80 -48.33
C LYS A 530 -1.08 -13.34 -48.64
N ILE A 531 -1.26 -12.70 -49.79
CA ILE A 531 -2.46 -11.92 -50.15
C ILE A 531 -3.73 -12.80 -50.21
N ASP A 532 -3.64 -13.99 -50.79
CA ASP A 532 -4.80 -14.86 -50.96
C ASP A 532 -5.34 -15.39 -49.63
N GLU A 533 -4.45 -15.63 -48.66
CA GLU A 533 -4.82 -16.02 -47.31
C GLU A 533 -5.46 -14.84 -46.56
N ALA A 534 -4.85 -13.67 -46.63
CA ALA A 534 -5.40 -12.44 -46.05
C ALA A 534 -6.81 -12.13 -46.57
N LYS A 535 -7.03 -12.20 -47.90
CA LYS A 535 -8.34 -11.95 -48.51
C LYS A 535 -9.41 -12.93 -48.06
N LYS A 536 -9.06 -14.21 -47.86
CA LYS A 536 -10.00 -15.22 -47.34
C LYS A 536 -10.48 -14.84 -45.94
N ILE A 537 -9.58 -14.36 -45.07
CA ILE A 537 -9.95 -13.92 -43.72
C ILE A 537 -10.75 -12.62 -43.77
N PHE A 538 -10.34 -11.62 -44.55
CA PHE A 538 -11.12 -10.38 -44.69
C PHE A 538 -12.56 -10.63 -45.17
N ALA A 539 -12.77 -11.62 -46.06
CA ALA A 539 -14.10 -11.99 -46.54
C ALA A 539 -15.01 -12.57 -45.44
N THR A 540 -14.47 -13.17 -44.37
CA THR A 540 -15.27 -13.64 -43.23
C THR A 540 -15.67 -12.51 -42.28
N LEU A 541 -15.00 -11.36 -42.35
CA LEU A 541 -15.22 -10.19 -41.49
C LEU A 541 -16.17 -9.14 -42.10
N HIS A 542 -16.86 -9.49 -43.20
CA HIS A 542 -17.69 -8.56 -43.97
C HIS A 542 -18.84 -7.94 -43.13
N THR A 543 -19.13 -6.66 -43.39
CA THR A 543 -20.23 -5.95 -42.70
C THR A 543 -21.59 -6.25 -43.32
N GLN A 544 -22.65 -6.33 -42.53
CA GLN A 544 -24.03 -6.50 -43.02
C GLN A 544 -24.66 -5.22 -43.64
N GLU A 545 -23.85 -4.19 -43.91
CA GLU A 545 -24.31 -2.90 -44.42
C GLU A 545 -24.44 -2.92 -45.96
N THR A 546 -25.42 -2.20 -46.52
CA THR A 546 -25.46 -1.98 -47.98
C THR A 546 -24.24 -1.20 -48.46
N ALA A 547 -23.73 -1.48 -49.66
CA ALA A 547 -22.50 -0.86 -50.19
C ALA A 547 -22.47 0.67 -50.09
N ALA A 548 -23.59 1.35 -50.42
CA ALA A 548 -23.68 2.81 -50.35
C ALA A 548 -23.59 3.34 -48.91
N ARG A 549 -24.23 2.65 -47.96
CA ARG A 549 -24.20 3.02 -46.54
C ARG A 549 -22.84 2.73 -45.92
N ALA A 550 -22.22 1.59 -46.26
CA ALA A 550 -20.87 1.25 -45.84
C ALA A 550 -19.85 2.31 -46.29
N ALA A 551 -19.91 2.74 -47.56
CA ALA A 551 -19.03 3.78 -48.10
C ALA A 551 -19.18 5.12 -47.36
N ALA A 552 -20.41 5.56 -47.07
CA ALA A 552 -20.67 6.81 -46.37
C ALA A 552 -20.12 6.81 -44.93
N ILE A 553 -20.33 5.71 -44.18
CA ILE A 553 -19.85 5.60 -42.80
C ILE A 553 -18.33 5.47 -42.77
N SER A 554 -17.75 4.64 -43.64
CA SER A 554 -16.30 4.48 -43.77
C SER A 554 -15.61 5.82 -44.06
N GLY A 555 -16.15 6.61 -44.99
CA GLY A 555 -15.63 7.95 -45.28
C GLY A 555 -15.79 8.95 -44.12
N ALA A 556 -16.83 8.83 -43.30
CA ALA A 556 -16.97 9.63 -42.08
C ALA A 556 -15.94 9.25 -41.01
N MET A 557 -15.66 7.95 -40.83
CA MET A 557 -14.65 7.46 -39.90
C MET A 557 -13.23 7.86 -40.32
N ALA A 558 -12.91 7.80 -41.61
CA ALA A 558 -11.64 8.27 -42.15
C ALA A 558 -11.38 9.76 -41.83
N ARG A 559 -12.40 10.61 -41.96
CA ARG A 559 -12.31 12.04 -41.58
C ARG A 559 -12.06 12.25 -40.08
N GLY A 560 -12.54 11.34 -39.23
CA GLY A 560 -12.21 11.35 -37.81
C GLY A 560 -10.71 11.13 -37.56
N VAL A 561 -10.09 10.22 -38.30
CA VAL A 561 -8.64 9.98 -38.24
C VAL A 561 -7.85 11.18 -38.76
N GLU A 562 -8.27 11.76 -39.89
CA GLU A 562 -7.65 12.97 -40.46
C GLU A 562 -7.71 14.18 -39.50
N TYR A 563 -8.82 14.32 -38.78
CA TYR A 563 -8.97 15.34 -37.76
C TYR A 563 -7.89 15.20 -36.68
N TYR A 564 -7.71 14.01 -36.10
CA TYR A 564 -6.70 13.80 -35.06
C TYR A 564 -5.26 13.90 -35.57
N LEU A 565 -5.00 13.53 -36.83
CA LEU A 565 -3.72 13.80 -37.49
C LEU A 565 -3.45 15.31 -37.61
N THR A 566 -4.49 16.12 -37.83
CA THR A 566 -4.39 17.59 -37.90
C THR A 566 -4.14 18.19 -36.51
N GLU A 567 -4.84 17.69 -35.50
CA GLU A 567 -4.66 18.07 -34.09
C GLU A 567 -3.35 17.54 -33.47
N LYS A 568 -2.61 16.69 -34.20
CA LYS A 568 -1.38 16.04 -33.73
C LYS A 568 -1.60 15.16 -32.49
N ASP A 569 -2.77 14.55 -32.39
CA ASP A 569 -3.13 13.63 -31.32
C ASP A 569 -3.01 12.18 -31.83
N ALA A 570 -1.87 11.55 -31.58
CA ALA A 570 -1.59 10.18 -32.01
C ALA A 570 -2.52 9.16 -31.35
N GLU A 571 -2.77 9.30 -30.05
CA GLU A 571 -3.55 8.34 -29.27
C GLU A 571 -5.02 8.36 -29.69
N ALA A 572 -5.63 9.54 -29.79
CA ALA A 572 -7.00 9.67 -30.26
C ALA A 572 -7.13 9.24 -31.73
N GLY A 573 -6.12 9.52 -32.56
CA GLY A 573 -6.05 9.08 -33.95
C GLY A 573 -5.99 7.56 -34.09
N ASP A 574 -5.18 6.88 -33.29
CA ASP A 574 -5.07 5.42 -33.25
C ASP A 574 -6.37 4.78 -32.78
N ASN A 575 -6.99 5.33 -31.74
CA ASN A 575 -8.30 4.88 -31.27
C ASN A 575 -9.39 5.04 -32.35
N ALA A 576 -9.39 6.16 -33.09
CA ALA A 576 -10.32 6.39 -34.18
C ALA A 576 -10.06 5.43 -35.36
N TRP A 577 -8.80 5.16 -35.69
CA TRP A 577 -8.42 4.22 -36.73
C TRP A 577 -8.80 2.79 -36.38
N GLU A 578 -8.54 2.35 -35.15
CA GLU A 578 -8.93 1.02 -34.67
C GLU A 578 -10.45 0.82 -34.69
N GLN A 579 -11.23 1.84 -34.29
CA GLN A 579 -12.69 1.81 -34.42
C GLN A 579 -13.13 1.70 -35.89
N TRP A 580 -12.49 2.44 -36.80
CA TRP A 580 -12.76 2.36 -38.23
C TRP A 580 -12.48 0.94 -38.77
N GLN A 581 -11.31 0.39 -38.46
CA GLN A 581 -10.91 -0.92 -38.96
C GLN A 581 -11.67 -2.07 -38.31
N THR A 582 -12.13 -1.91 -37.08
CA THR A 582 -13.03 -2.88 -36.43
C THR A 582 -14.37 -2.94 -37.16
N ARG A 583 -14.86 -1.78 -37.63
CA ARG A 583 -16.12 -1.71 -38.37
C ARG A 583 -15.97 -2.10 -39.83
N PHE A 584 -14.91 -1.69 -40.53
CA PHE A 584 -14.71 -1.88 -41.97
C PHE A 584 -13.31 -2.42 -42.27
N PRO A 585 -13.00 -3.67 -41.91
CA PRO A 585 -11.62 -4.21 -42.00
C PRO A 585 -11.09 -4.28 -43.44
N GLU A 586 -11.96 -4.51 -44.42
CA GLU A 586 -11.63 -4.55 -45.86
C GLU A 586 -11.22 -3.19 -46.43
N SER A 587 -11.46 -2.08 -45.71
CA SER A 587 -10.94 -0.77 -46.09
C SER A 587 -9.40 -0.74 -46.11
N PHE A 588 -8.75 -1.62 -45.34
CA PHE A 588 -7.30 -1.80 -45.39
C PHE A 588 -6.82 -2.16 -46.79
N LEU A 589 -7.50 -3.09 -47.48
CA LEU A 589 -7.15 -3.51 -48.84
C LEU A 589 -7.29 -2.39 -49.88
N GLN A 590 -8.08 -1.35 -49.60
CA GLN A 590 -8.26 -0.21 -50.50
C GLN A 590 -7.04 0.71 -50.48
N GLY A 591 -6.27 0.73 -49.38
CA GLY A 591 -5.02 1.46 -49.22
C GLY A 591 -5.14 2.82 -48.52
N TYR A 592 -6.33 3.44 -48.49
CA TYR A 592 -6.47 4.73 -47.81
C TYR A 592 -6.29 4.61 -46.29
N SER A 593 -6.88 3.58 -45.67
CA SER A 593 -6.68 3.37 -44.24
C SER A 593 -5.24 2.98 -43.89
N ALA A 594 -4.55 2.26 -44.78
CA ALA A 594 -3.12 1.96 -44.63
C ALA A 594 -2.27 3.23 -44.67
N LEU A 595 -2.55 4.16 -45.59
CA LEU A 595 -1.91 5.48 -45.64
C LEU A 595 -2.12 6.28 -44.36
N LEU A 596 -3.36 6.33 -43.84
CA LEU A 596 -3.61 7.03 -42.58
C LEU A 596 -2.93 6.35 -41.39
N ARG A 597 -2.83 5.00 -41.37
CA ARG A 597 -2.07 4.28 -40.35
C ARG A 597 -0.59 4.64 -40.37
N VAL A 598 0.03 4.67 -41.55
CA VAL A 598 1.44 5.06 -41.72
C VAL A 598 1.67 6.50 -41.22
N LYS A 599 0.75 7.43 -41.49
CA LYS A 599 0.84 8.80 -40.95
C LYS A 599 0.73 8.85 -39.42
N LEU A 600 -0.18 8.05 -38.83
CA LEU A 600 -0.31 7.95 -37.38
C LEU A 600 0.94 7.36 -36.73
N MET A 601 1.53 6.32 -37.33
CA MET A 601 2.79 5.73 -36.86
C MET A 601 3.94 6.75 -36.87
N VAL A 602 4.01 7.61 -37.89
CA VAL A 602 5.00 8.70 -37.94
C VAL A 602 4.74 9.72 -36.83
N LEU A 603 3.47 10.07 -36.57
CA LEU A 603 3.09 10.97 -35.48
C LEU A 603 3.41 10.38 -34.10
N ALA A 604 3.34 9.05 -33.95
CA ALA A 604 3.72 8.29 -32.77
C ALA A 604 5.22 7.97 -32.68
N ASP A 605 6.07 8.63 -33.48
CA ASP A 605 7.54 8.47 -33.48
C ASP A 605 8.05 7.07 -33.88
N HIS A 606 7.35 6.41 -34.82
CA HIS A 606 7.76 5.12 -35.41
C HIS A 606 8.05 5.20 -36.93
N PRO A 607 8.92 6.10 -37.40
CA PRO A 607 9.11 6.34 -38.84
C PRO A 607 9.71 5.15 -39.61
N ILE A 608 10.59 4.36 -38.98
CA ILE A 608 11.21 3.19 -39.62
C ILE A 608 10.19 2.07 -39.82
N ALA A 609 9.37 1.78 -38.79
CA ALA A 609 8.28 0.81 -38.91
C ALA A 609 7.22 1.29 -39.93
N ALA A 610 6.88 2.58 -39.91
CA ALA A 610 5.97 3.20 -40.87
C ALA A 610 6.43 3.00 -42.32
N ALA A 611 7.72 3.20 -42.60
CA ALA A 611 8.29 2.96 -43.92
C ALA A 611 8.17 1.49 -44.36
N LYS A 612 8.48 0.55 -43.45
CA LYS A 612 8.35 -0.89 -43.72
C LYS A 612 6.90 -1.29 -44.03
N VAL A 613 5.94 -0.80 -43.24
CA VAL A 613 4.50 -1.04 -43.46
C VAL A 613 4.06 -0.48 -44.82
N ALA A 614 4.46 0.75 -45.14
CA ALA A 614 4.11 1.40 -46.39
C ALA A 614 4.68 0.66 -47.61
N GLU A 615 5.95 0.26 -47.58
CA GLU A 615 6.59 -0.55 -48.62
C GLU A 615 5.90 -1.91 -48.77
N ALA A 616 5.69 -2.62 -47.66
CA ALA A 616 5.06 -3.93 -47.64
C ALA A 616 3.65 -3.90 -48.22
N PHE A 617 2.84 -2.92 -47.83
CA PHE A 617 1.48 -2.76 -48.36
C PHE A 617 1.50 -2.48 -49.87
N ALA A 618 2.31 -1.52 -50.34
CA ALA A 618 2.37 -1.18 -51.76
C ALA A 618 2.84 -2.37 -52.63
N LYS A 619 3.71 -3.23 -52.08
CA LYS A 619 4.12 -4.48 -52.74
C LYS A 619 3.02 -5.52 -52.78
N ALA A 620 2.27 -5.67 -51.69
CA ALA A 620 1.19 -6.64 -51.57
C ALA A 620 -0.05 -6.25 -52.39
N VAL A 621 -0.36 -4.96 -52.50
CA VAL A 621 -1.54 -4.45 -53.20
C VAL A 621 -1.14 -3.41 -54.25
N PRO A 622 -0.40 -3.80 -55.30
CA PRO A 622 0.14 -2.86 -56.28
C PRO A 622 -0.94 -2.16 -57.11
N SER A 623 -2.16 -2.71 -57.15
CA SER A 623 -3.32 -2.12 -57.83
C SER A 623 -4.03 -1.03 -57.03
N SER A 624 -3.65 -0.79 -55.77
CA SER A 624 -4.24 0.29 -54.97
C SER A 624 -3.83 1.65 -55.54
N SER A 625 -4.78 2.59 -55.62
CA SER A 625 -4.51 3.98 -56.01
C SER A 625 -3.59 4.71 -55.03
N TYR A 626 -3.36 4.16 -53.84
CA TYR A 626 -2.49 4.74 -52.81
C TYR A 626 -1.10 4.10 -52.76
N ALA A 627 -0.84 3.04 -53.55
CA ALA A 627 0.45 2.37 -53.58
C ALA A 627 1.61 3.31 -54.00
N PRO A 628 1.48 4.21 -55.00
CA PRO A 628 2.53 5.17 -55.33
C PRO A 628 2.87 6.11 -54.16
N GLN A 629 1.84 6.64 -53.49
CA GLN A 629 1.99 7.53 -52.34
C GLN A 629 2.66 6.85 -51.14
N LEU A 630 2.33 5.58 -50.90
CA LEU A 630 2.96 4.79 -49.84
C LEU A 630 4.45 4.51 -50.13
N LEU A 631 4.83 4.20 -51.38
CA LEU A 631 6.25 4.04 -51.75
C LEU A 631 7.03 5.34 -51.63
N ASP A 632 6.46 6.47 -52.09
CA ASP A 632 7.06 7.79 -51.93
C ASP A 632 7.28 8.13 -50.45
N GLN A 633 6.27 7.90 -49.60
CA GLN A 633 6.38 8.12 -48.16
C GLN A 633 7.42 7.20 -47.51
N ALA A 634 7.46 5.91 -47.87
CA ALA A 634 8.46 4.97 -47.36
C ALA A 634 9.88 5.40 -47.74
N SER A 635 10.10 5.81 -49.00
CA SER A 635 11.39 6.31 -49.47
C SER A 635 11.83 7.54 -48.69
N LYS A 636 10.94 8.51 -48.48
CA LYS A 636 11.23 9.73 -47.71
C LYS A 636 11.58 9.44 -46.26
N LEU A 637 10.84 8.54 -45.60
CA LEU A 637 11.07 8.17 -44.19
C LEU A 637 12.43 7.49 -43.98
N LEU A 638 12.94 6.76 -44.99
CA LEU A 638 14.23 6.07 -44.93
C LEU A 638 15.41 6.90 -45.46
N ALA A 639 15.18 8.07 -46.05
CA ALA A 639 16.21 8.84 -46.73
C ALA A 639 17.46 9.15 -45.87
N THR A 640 17.27 9.24 -44.55
CA THR A 640 18.37 9.47 -43.59
C THR A 640 18.85 8.19 -42.92
N SER A 641 17.94 7.31 -42.50
CA SER A 641 18.26 6.10 -41.72
C SER A 641 18.79 4.95 -42.56
N ASP A 642 18.32 4.80 -43.81
CA ASP A 642 18.78 3.81 -44.78
C ASP A 642 18.69 4.37 -46.21
N PRO A 643 19.66 5.19 -46.64
CA PRO A 643 19.65 5.84 -47.95
C PRO A 643 19.62 4.86 -49.12
N SER A 644 20.32 3.73 -48.99
CA SER A 644 20.36 2.68 -50.02
C SER A 644 18.97 2.08 -50.23
N LYS A 645 18.25 1.78 -49.14
CA LYS A 645 16.88 1.29 -49.21
C LYS A 645 15.91 2.35 -49.72
N SER A 646 16.09 3.60 -49.31
CA SER A 646 15.32 4.75 -49.80
C SER A 646 15.41 4.89 -51.32
N GLU A 647 16.61 4.82 -51.89
CA GLU A 647 16.86 4.91 -53.33
C GLU A 647 16.28 3.70 -54.08
N ALA A 648 16.39 2.50 -53.51
CA ALA A 648 15.79 1.29 -54.08
C ALA A 648 14.26 1.39 -54.16
N ILE A 649 13.60 1.88 -53.09
CA ILE A 649 12.14 2.09 -53.07
C ILE A 649 11.73 3.17 -54.07
N HIS A 650 12.48 4.27 -54.17
CA HIS A 650 12.19 5.32 -55.15
C HIS A 650 12.34 4.82 -56.59
N THR A 651 13.37 4.01 -56.86
CA THR A 651 13.54 3.35 -58.16
C THR A 651 12.37 2.41 -58.47
N GLU A 652 11.90 1.66 -57.47
CA GLU A 652 10.73 0.78 -57.60
C GLU A 652 9.44 1.56 -57.90
N LEU A 653 9.24 2.71 -57.25
CA LEU A 653 8.15 3.65 -57.57
C LEU A 653 8.17 4.05 -59.05
N LYS A 654 9.34 4.49 -59.56
CA LYS A 654 9.52 4.87 -60.97
C LYS A 654 9.22 3.74 -61.95
N GLN A 655 9.66 2.53 -61.61
CA GLN A 655 9.47 1.36 -62.48
C GLN A 655 8.03 0.85 -62.49
N ARG A 656 7.36 0.82 -61.33
CA ARG A 656 6.00 0.28 -61.20
C ARG A 656 4.92 1.29 -61.60
N TYR A 657 5.17 2.58 -61.40
CA TYR A 657 4.18 3.65 -61.59
C TYR A 657 4.76 4.82 -62.40
N PRO A 658 5.27 4.61 -63.62
CA PRO A 658 5.96 5.64 -64.40
C PRO A 658 5.10 6.86 -64.74
N GLU A 659 3.77 6.70 -64.75
CA GLU A 659 2.80 7.76 -65.05
C GLU A 659 2.37 8.56 -63.81
N ASP A 660 2.76 8.15 -62.60
CA ASP A 660 2.39 8.84 -61.37
C ASP A 660 3.27 10.08 -61.15
N PRO A 661 2.72 11.26 -60.77
CA PRO A 661 3.50 12.46 -60.54
C PRO A 661 4.62 12.30 -59.50
N LEU A 662 4.46 11.40 -58.52
CA LEU A 662 5.44 11.10 -57.47
C LEU A 662 6.65 10.31 -57.99
N SER A 663 6.58 9.79 -59.21
CA SER A 663 7.65 9.04 -59.87
C SER A 663 8.66 9.93 -60.61
N ASN A 664 8.62 11.25 -60.45
CA ASN A 664 9.56 12.17 -61.10
C ASN A 664 10.72 12.56 -60.19
#